data_AF-A0A438N9W3-F1
#
_entry.id   AF-A0A438N9W3-F1
#
_cell.length_a   1.000
_cell.length_b   1.000
_cell.length_c   1.000
_cell.angle_alpha   90.00
_cell.angle_beta   90.00
_cell.angle_gamma   90.00
#
_symmetry.space_group_name_H-M   'P 1'
#
loop_
_entity.id
_entity.type
_entity.pdbx_description
1 polymer ?
#
loop_
_entity_poly.entity_id
_entity_poly.type
_entity_poly.pdbx_seq_one_letter_code
_entity_poly.pdbx_strand_id
1 'polypeptide(L)'
;MATATVTEILTTTIHATAATASSSNRATPQGGVFEGVNPTHYDTKNPITLFIIQASIVIALTRIIHWPLTWLRQPRVIAEVITGIVLGPSIMGRIPGFTQHIFPLVSMPAFSLVANLGLVLFLFLVGLEVDLRFLVSNWRIALSVGALGMALPFGLGGGIAYGLYHEFRDDEGVAPISFGVYLLFIGVAMAITAFPVLCRILTSLKLLGTPVGVIVLSAGVGNDVVGWILLALCVALVNSGAGLTALWILLVSVGYCLFVAYPVRWAFYWLLRRTGSLANGPTQGVVAITVMLVLASSFFTQIIGIHAIFGAFIIGLICPHEGGFAIKLTEKIEDLVSVLFLPLYFAMSGLNTNLGLLDSGMVWGYVVGVCAIAFIGKIAGGTLASRLNGLVWRESLTIGCLMSCKGLVELIVLNIGLQAHILSTRTFTIFVVMALVTTFATTPLVVWLYPPWYQTKLELWKQGKIDWDGNRLQPDDDDSSNNESDSLTRVDVARKVLVYLRLDGLPSLFTMVNLFAAKREDLDTLEPKTTHEADAPSQPTLLKHPGALASVVTLRRPLQMHGLRLMELTERESSVMRVSEIEEFAARDPVIKAFGTFGQSRDIAVGGQIAVVPDHSFSGTLLSRARELRSDLILLPWSETGTMSEYPNFFDTKPSDPLANADFSTLALEIYRKAHEHCGVGVYLDRTVLSSKDNLNSSTSTGHQRTHSNPVVDATRGLARTQTGLSIGVGDQTRTTVHFGLSESGRYRIFVLYTGTQDDLYAIRLGLQLTKNDLVDLKIINVQTSSGLELHDSDDDDIKQSAHRVDSAMGDSQSPGAHVAAEYAAIRSTHAHSDPSRISFTDHVVTGQSGTSSKATSNQSSSIEPLVHAMSEPSGAETIVIVGRNPAPSSSGGILNVSSASESRALGSSGTQIVKTIRDKGIQAAVLVVQGKKEKSPAEVEAEKTRPGTSEEGVIA
;
A
#
# COMPACT_ATOMS: atom_id res chain seq x y z
N MET A 1 -3.33 84.44 -13.15
CA MET A 1 -3.68 84.57 -11.72
C MET A 1 -5.19 84.58 -11.53
N ALA A 2 -5.88 83.42 -11.54
CA ALA A 2 -7.24 83.25 -10.97
C ALA A 2 -7.82 81.82 -11.18
N THR A 3 -7.05 80.74 -10.96
CA THR A 3 -7.61 79.37 -10.97
C THR A 3 -6.88 78.36 -10.07
N ALA A 4 -5.96 78.81 -9.20
CA ALA A 4 -5.18 77.92 -8.32
C ALA A 4 -5.59 78.00 -6.84
N THR A 5 -6.47 78.93 -6.45
CA THR A 5 -6.71 79.24 -5.02
C THR A 5 -8.00 78.65 -4.45
N VAL A 6 -8.88 78.02 -5.23
CA VAL A 6 -10.17 77.50 -4.74
C VAL A 6 -10.10 76.01 -4.37
N THR A 7 -9.24 75.24 -5.03
CA THR A 7 -9.05 73.80 -4.74
C THR A 7 -8.21 73.55 -3.49
N GLU A 8 -7.27 74.42 -3.14
CA GLU A 8 -6.48 74.31 -1.90
C GLU A 8 -7.28 74.68 -0.64
N ILE A 9 -8.25 75.59 -0.75
CA ILE A 9 -9.08 76.00 0.40
C ILE A 9 -10.12 74.92 0.72
N LEU A 10 -10.63 74.18 -0.28
CA LEU A 10 -11.58 73.08 -0.06
C LEU A 10 -10.92 71.81 0.51
N THR A 11 -9.68 71.49 0.11
CA THR A 11 -8.94 70.35 0.70
C THR A 11 -8.43 70.65 2.11
N THR A 12 -8.11 71.91 2.43
CA THR A 12 -7.69 72.29 3.79
C THR A 12 -8.87 72.37 4.77
N THR A 13 -10.09 72.70 4.33
CA THR A 13 -11.28 72.64 5.21
C THR A 13 -11.77 71.23 5.51
N ILE A 14 -11.54 70.23 4.64
CA ILE A 14 -11.89 68.83 4.94
C ILE A 14 -10.88 68.20 5.91
N HIS A 15 -9.62 68.67 5.91
CA HIS A 15 -8.63 68.26 6.92
C HIS A 15 -8.78 68.96 8.28
N ALA A 16 -9.52 70.06 8.37
CA ALA A 16 -9.69 70.83 9.61
C ALA A 16 -10.91 70.45 10.47
N THR A 17 -11.87 69.66 9.96
CA THR A 17 -13.08 69.25 10.71
C THR A 17 -13.12 67.78 11.13
N ALA A 18 -12.01 67.06 11.06
CA ALA A 18 -11.90 65.71 11.64
C ALA A 18 -10.80 65.58 12.71
N ALA A 19 -10.31 66.70 13.23
CA ALA A 19 -9.52 66.74 14.45
C ALA A 19 -10.39 67.31 15.59
N THR A 20 -11.22 66.45 16.19
CA THR A 20 -11.56 66.46 17.64
C THR A 20 -12.62 65.39 17.96
N ALA A 21 -12.14 64.17 18.12
CA ALA A 21 -12.52 63.39 19.28
C ALA A 21 -11.22 62.80 19.82
N SER A 22 -10.60 63.51 20.77
CA SER A 22 -9.52 62.97 21.58
C SER A 22 -10.08 61.82 22.43
N SER A 23 -10.20 60.63 21.85
CA SER A 23 -10.33 59.41 22.62
C SER A 23 -8.94 59.02 23.10
N SER A 24 -8.43 59.73 24.12
CA SER A 24 -7.22 59.35 24.86
C SER A 24 -7.40 58.06 25.69
N ASN A 25 -8.39 57.23 25.32
CA ASN A 25 -8.76 55.98 25.96
C ASN A 25 -8.96 54.84 24.96
N ARG A 26 -8.56 55.02 23.69
CA ARG A 26 -8.59 53.94 22.69
C ARG A 26 -7.23 53.24 22.70
N ALA A 27 -7.23 51.93 22.93
CA ALA A 27 -6.05 51.10 22.70
C ALA A 27 -5.49 51.38 21.29
N THR A 28 -4.16 51.32 21.12
CA THR A 28 -3.49 51.51 19.83
C THR A 28 -4.27 50.76 18.74
N PRO A 29 -4.66 51.41 17.63
CA PRO A 29 -5.49 50.78 16.63
C PRO A 29 -4.78 49.55 16.09
N GLN A 30 -5.29 48.36 16.41
CA GLN A 30 -4.92 47.08 15.80
C GLN A 30 -5.71 46.91 14.49
N GLY A 31 -5.85 47.99 13.73
CA GLY A 31 -6.74 48.09 12.60
C GLY A 31 -6.39 47.09 11.51
N GLY A 32 -7.36 46.24 11.14
CA GLY A 32 -7.26 45.39 9.97
C GLY A 32 -7.38 46.20 8.67
N VAL A 33 -7.49 45.48 7.54
CA VAL A 33 -7.61 46.08 6.19
C VAL A 33 -8.73 47.13 6.09
N PHE A 34 -9.81 46.99 6.87
CA PHE A 34 -10.94 47.92 6.91
C PHE A 34 -10.64 49.29 7.56
N GLU A 35 -9.53 49.42 8.29
CA GLU A 35 -9.04 50.70 8.82
C GLU A 35 -7.97 51.33 7.90
N GLY A 36 -7.77 50.78 6.69
CA GLY A 36 -6.82 51.29 5.69
C GLY A 36 -5.38 50.79 5.84
N VAL A 37 -5.14 49.81 6.71
CA VAL A 37 -3.80 49.23 6.92
C VAL A 37 -3.49 48.23 5.79
N ASN A 38 -2.35 48.41 5.13
CA ASN A 38 -1.91 47.50 4.07
C ASN A 38 -1.35 46.20 4.67
N PRO A 39 -1.95 45.02 4.38
CA PRO A 39 -1.53 43.75 4.98
C PRO A 39 -0.15 43.26 4.52
N THR A 40 0.39 43.79 3.42
CA THR A 40 1.75 43.48 2.94
C THR A 40 2.83 44.37 3.54
N HIS A 41 2.44 45.42 4.28
CA HIS A 41 3.42 46.25 4.98
C HIS A 41 3.97 45.49 6.19
N TYR A 42 5.29 45.35 6.27
CA TYR A 42 5.93 44.66 7.39
C TYR A 42 5.86 45.51 8.67
N ASP A 43 5.17 45.01 9.69
CA ASP A 43 5.19 45.55 11.05
C ASP A 43 6.14 44.72 11.91
N THR A 44 7.15 45.36 12.50
CA THR A 44 8.12 44.70 13.38
C THR A 44 7.48 44.18 14.68
N LYS A 45 6.36 44.77 15.11
CA LYS A 45 5.63 44.32 16.31
C LYS A 45 4.73 43.12 16.02
N ASN A 46 4.23 43.00 14.79
CA ASN A 46 3.31 41.94 14.36
C ASN A 46 3.76 41.32 13.02
N PRO A 47 4.89 40.61 12.98
CA PRO A 47 5.43 40.04 11.73
C PRO A 47 4.55 38.92 11.13
N ILE A 48 3.55 38.45 11.89
CA ILE A 48 2.75 37.28 11.56
C ILE A 48 1.89 37.45 10.29
N THR A 49 1.37 38.64 10.02
CA THR A 49 0.49 38.89 8.86
C THR A 49 1.25 38.68 7.55
N LEU A 50 2.43 39.27 7.41
CA LEU A 50 3.27 39.10 6.22
C LEU A 50 3.80 37.66 6.12
N PHE A 51 4.19 37.05 7.25
CA PHE A 51 4.63 35.65 7.27
C PHE A 51 3.55 34.70 6.75
N ILE A 52 2.28 34.87 7.17
CA ILE A 52 1.17 34.05 6.66
C ILE A 52 1.00 34.22 5.16
N ILE A 53 1.14 35.44 4.63
CA ILE A 53 1.09 35.71 3.18
C ILE A 53 2.23 34.98 2.47
N GLN A 54 3.47 35.12 2.95
CA GLN A 54 4.65 34.44 2.41
C GLN A 54 4.46 32.92 2.40
N ALA A 55 4.06 32.34 3.53
CA ALA A 55 3.83 30.91 3.66
C ALA A 55 2.73 30.40 2.74
N SER A 56 1.61 31.15 2.63
CA SER A 56 0.51 30.80 1.75
C SER A 56 0.93 30.79 0.27
N ILE A 57 1.71 31.79 -0.15
CA ILE A 57 2.24 31.87 -1.53
C ILE A 57 3.19 30.70 -1.80
N VAL A 58 4.12 30.43 -0.88
CA VAL A 58 5.09 29.33 -1.02
C VAL A 58 4.37 27.98 -1.13
N ILE A 59 3.42 27.69 -0.25
CA ILE A 59 2.70 26.41 -0.24
C ILE A 59 1.83 26.27 -1.50
N ALA A 60 1.07 27.31 -1.87
CA ALA A 60 0.21 27.27 -3.04
C ALA A 60 1.03 27.07 -4.33
N LEU A 61 2.10 27.84 -4.50
CA LEU A 61 2.95 27.75 -5.69
C LEU A 61 3.68 26.40 -5.77
N THR A 62 4.14 25.87 -4.63
CA THR A 62 4.72 24.53 -4.56
C THR A 62 3.76 23.46 -5.05
N ARG A 63 2.49 23.52 -4.63
CA ARG A 63 1.47 22.56 -5.07
C ARG A 63 1.16 22.67 -6.56
N ILE A 64 1.08 23.89 -7.08
CA ILE A 64 0.85 24.15 -8.51
C ILE A 64 2.01 23.61 -9.36
N ILE A 65 3.26 23.86 -8.95
CA ILE A 65 4.45 23.36 -9.67
C ILE A 65 4.59 21.85 -9.52
N HIS A 66 4.22 21.28 -8.37
CA HIS A 66 4.30 19.84 -8.16
C HIS A 66 3.35 19.06 -9.07
N TRP A 67 2.14 19.56 -9.33
CA TRP A 67 1.13 18.87 -10.13
C TRP A 67 1.65 18.35 -11.49
N PRO A 68 2.25 19.16 -12.39
CA PRO A 68 2.83 18.64 -13.63
C PRO A 68 4.09 17.78 -13.41
N LEU A 69 4.86 18.03 -12.34
CA LEU A 69 6.06 17.25 -12.00
C LEU A 69 5.72 15.81 -11.59
N THR A 70 4.51 15.56 -11.06
CA THR A 70 4.05 14.20 -10.75
C THR A 70 3.97 13.31 -12.00
N TRP A 71 3.62 13.88 -13.15
CA TRP A 71 3.57 13.13 -14.42
C TRP A 71 4.96 12.67 -14.87
N LEU A 72 6.01 13.39 -14.49
CA LEU A 72 7.40 13.05 -14.72
C LEU A 72 8.00 12.15 -13.60
N ARG A 73 7.17 11.69 -12.64
CA ARG A 73 7.59 10.90 -11.47
C ARG A 73 8.70 11.56 -10.64
N GLN A 74 8.68 12.89 -10.57
CA GLN A 74 9.67 13.66 -9.83
C GLN A 74 9.26 13.81 -8.35
N PRO A 75 10.20 13.65 -7.40
CA PRO A 75 9.94 13.92 -5.99
C PRO A 75 9.45 15.34 -5.73
N ARG A 76 8.54 15.50 -4.76
CA ARG A 76 7.95 16.80 -4.39
C ARG A 76 8.97 17.90 -4.07
N VAL A 77 10.09 17.51 -3.48
CA VAL A 77 11.23 18.38 -3.13
C VAL A 77 11.75 19.22 -4.29
N ILE A 78 11.75 18.65 -5.49
CA ILE A 78 12.20 19.37 -6.67
C ILE A 78 11.27 20.55 -6.94
N ALA A 79 9.96 20.37 -6.77
CA ALA A 79 8.99 21.45 -6.90
C ALA A 79 9.18 22.53 -5.81
N GLU A 80 9.52 22.16 -4.58
CA GLU A 80 9.76 23.10 -3.47
C GLU A 80 10.97 24.00 -3.74
N VAL A 81 12.06 23.44 -4.27
CA VAL A 81 13.26 24.20 -4.63
C VAL A 81 13.02 25.09 -5.85
N ILE A 82 12.38 24.56 -6.89
CA ILE A 82 11.99 25.33 -8.08
C ILE A 82 11.06 26.48 -7.66
N THR A 83 10.15 26.26 -6.72
CA THR A 83 9.26 27.31 -6.18
C THR A 83 10.08 28.45 -5.57
N GLY A 84 11.09 28.14 -4.76
CA GLY A 84 12.00 29.15 -4.23
C GLY A 84 12.76 29.91 -5.32
N ILE A 85 13.27 29.21 -6.35
CA ILE A 85 13.98 29.84 -7.49
C ILE A 85 13.04 30.78 -8.26
N VAL A 86 11.78 30.37 -8.46
CA VAL A 86 10.74 31.17 -9.13
C VAL A 86 10.38 32.41 -8.32
N LEU A 87 10.19 32.28 -7.00
CA LEU A 87 9.91 33.41 -6.10
C LEU A 87 11.14 34.30 -5.88
N GLY A 88 12.34 33.77 -6.12
CA GLY A 88 13.62 34.42 -5.90
C GLY A 88 14.00 35.47 -6.96
N PRO A 89 15.23 36.00 -6.87
CA PRO A 89 15.75 37.03 -7.77
C PRO A 89 15.89 36.54 -9.22
N SER A 90 15.83 35.21 -9.44
CA SER A 90 15.95 34.59 -10.75
C SER A 90 14.73 34.83 -11.65
N ILE A 91 13.51 34.96 -11.12
CA ILE A 91 12.28 35.14 -11.93
C ILE A 91 11.41 36.26 -11.36
N MET A 92 10.63 36.00 -10.30
CA MET A 92 9.66 36.99 -9.78
C MET A 92 10.34 38.19 -9.12
N GLY A 93 11.53 38.02 -8.55
CA GLY A 93 12.29 39.15 -8.01
C GLY A 93 12.77 40.16 -9.04
N ARG A 94 12.65 39.87 -10.35
CA ARG A 94 12.88 40.85 -11.43
C ARG A 94 11.69 41.77 -11.66
N ILE A 95 10.52 41.43 -11.14
CA ILE A 95 9.31 42.27 -11.25
C ILE A 95 9.46 43.44 -10.26
N PRO A 96 9.36 44.70 -10.73
CA PRO A 96 9.54 45.87 -9.87
C PRO A 96 8.52 45.86 -8.72
N GLY A 97 8.99 46.00 -7.49
CA GLY A 97 8.16 46.04 -6.27
C GLY A 97 7.81 44.67 -5.67
N PHE A 98 7.94 43.55 -6.40
CA PHE A 98 7.57 42.22 -5.88
C PHE A 98 8.36 41.84 -4.64
N THR A 99 9.70 41.86 -4.71
CA THR A 99 10.57 41.50 -3.59
C THR A 99 10.39 42.45 -2.42
N GLN A 100 10.17 43.75 -2.66
CA GLN A 100 10.00 44.74 -1.60
C GLN A 100 8.68 44.57 -0.83
N HIS A 101 7.61 44.12 -1.49
CA HIS A 101 6.31 43.93 -0.86
C HIS A 101 6.11 42.54 -0.25
N ILE A 102 6.64 41.48 -0.86
CA ILE A 102 6.38 40.10 -0.43
C ILE A 102 7.54 39.54 0.39
N PHE A 103 8.79 39.83 0.01
CA PHE A 103 9.99 39.31 0.68
C PHE A 103 10.96 40.44 1.08
N PRO A 104 10.51 41.45 1.86
CA PRO A 104 11.40 42.51 2.32
C PRO A 104 12.51 41.95 3.21
N LEU A 105 13.72 42.48 3.08
CA LEU A 105 14.91 42.03 3.85
C LEU A 105 14.66 42.02 5.37
N VAL A 106 13.83 42.95 5.87
CA VAL A 106 13.49 43.06 7.30
C VAL A 106 12.63 41.87 7.79
N SER A 107 11.90 41.20 6.90
CA SER A 107 11.07 40.02 7.24
C SER A 107 11.83 38.69 7.18
N MET A 108 12.97 38.65 6.49
CA MET A 108 13.75 37.43 6.27
C MET A 108 14.21 36.73 7.56
N PRO A 109 14.60 37.43 8.65
CA PRO A 109 14.98 36.75 9.89
C PRO A 109 13.84 35.94 10.51
N ALA A 110 12.60 36.44 10.49
CA ALA A 110 11.44 35.72 10.99
C ALA A 110 11.11 34.50 10.12
N PHE A 111 11.15 34.67 8.80
CA PHE A 111 10.98 33.57 7.85
C PHE A 111 12.04 32.48 8.04
N SER A 112 13.31 32.86 8.15
CA SER A 112 14.45 31.97 8.36
C SER A 112 14.35 31.22 9.70
N LEU A 113 13.88 31.87 10.77
CA LEU A 113 13.68 31.21 12.06
C LEU A 113 12.67 30.05 11.95
N VAL A 114 11.53 30.28 11.30
CA VAL A 114 10.50 29.23 11.13
C VAL A 114 10.97 28.14 10.17
N ALA A 115 11.66 28.51 9.09
CA ALA A 115 12.28 27.57 8.16
C ALA A 115 13.33 26.67 8.85
N ASN A 116 14.20 27.23 9.68
CA ASN A 116 15.22 26.48 10.41
C ASN A 116 14.64 25.61 11.54
N LEU A 117 13.56 26.06 12.21
CA LEU A 117 12.81 25.20 13.14
C LEU A 117 12.20 24.00 12.40
N GLY A 118 11.66 24.26 11.21
CA GLY A 118 11.19 23.23 10.29
C GLY A 118 12.27 22.23 9.92
N LEU A 119 13.46 22.74 9.60
CA LEU A 119 14.65 21.95 9.29
C LEU A 119 15.08 21.08 10.48
N VAL A 120 15.07 21.61 11.70
CA VAL A 120 15.35 20.85 12.93
C VAL A 120 14.39 19.66 13.07
N LEU A 121 13.09 19.87 12.91
CA LEU A 121 12.10 18.79 12.98
C LEU A 121 12.27 17.79 11.82
N PHE A 122 12.60 18.27 10.63
CA PHE A 122 12.89 17.41 9.49
C PHE A 122 14.11 16.54 9.73
N LEU A 123 15.22 17.09 10.24
CA LEU A 123 16.42 16.27 10.54
C LEU A 123 16.17 15.26 11.66
N PHE A 124 15.26 15.57 12.59
CA PHE A 124 14.78 14.58 13.53
C PHE A 124 14.04 13.43 12.83
N LEU A 125 13.13 13.71 11.88
CA LEU A 125 12.45 12.67 11.08
C LEU A 125 13.44 11.86 10.25
N VAL A 126 14.42 12.50 9.61
CA VAL A 126 15.50 11.81 8.88
C VAL A 126 16.29 10.89 9.82
N GLY A 127 16.61 11.36 11.04
CA GLY A 127 17.27 10.53 12.04
C GLY A 127 16.41 9.33 12.48
N LEU A 128 15.08 9.50 12.56
CA LEU A 128 14.14 8.40 12.82
C LEU A 128 14.06 7.41 11.65
N GLU A 129 14.29 7.83 10.42
CA GLU A 129 14.26 6.96 9.23
C GLU A 129 15.48 6.02 9.15
N VAL A 130 16.59 6.40 9.79
CA VAL A 130 17.86 5.64 9.76
C VAL A 130 17.79 4.44 10.71
N ASP A 131 17.59 3.23 10.16
CA ASP A 131 17.73 1.98 10.91
C ASP A 131 19.19 1.47 10.87
N LEU A 132 19.92 1.69 11.98
CA LEU A 132 21.29 1.22 12.15
C LEU A 132 21.40 -0.31 12.15
N ARG A 133 20.35 -1.05 12.50
CA ARG A 133 20.36 -2.53 12.51
C ARG A 133 20.44 -3.09 11.09
N PHE A 134 19.72 -2.46 10.16
CA PHE A 134 19.76 -2.81 8.73
C PHE A 134 21.16 -2.57 8.14
N LEU A 135 21.79 -1.46 8.50
CA LEU A 135 23.18 -1.15 8.14
C LEU A 135 24.16 -2.20 8.69
N VAL A 136 24.02 -2.59 9.95
CA VAL A 136 24.91 -3.57 10.61
C VAL A 136 24.73 -4.98 10.03
N SER A 137 23.51 -5.38 9.68
CA SER A 137 23.26 -6.70 9.08
C SER A 137 23.97 -6.87 7.72
N ASN A 138 23.98 -5.83 6.89
CA ASN A 138 24.56 -5.84 5.54
C ASN A 138 25.90 -5.09 5.43
N TRP A 139 26.61 -4.92 6.55
CA TRP A 139 27.71 -3.96 6.66
C TRP A 139 28.86 -4.15 5.67
N ARG A 140 29.17 -5.38 5.25
CA ARG A 140 30.29 -5.64 4.31
C ARG A 140 30.03 -5.06 2.93
N ILE A 141 28.82 -5.28 2.41
CA ILE A 141 28.43 -4.78 1.09
C ILE A 141 28.13 -3.28 1.19
N ALA A 142 27.45 -2.85 2.26
CA ALA A 142 27.16 -1.44 2.52
C ALA A 142 28.43 -0.60 2.66
N LEU A 143 29.45 -1.09 3.39
CA LEU A 143 30.71 -0.37 3.60
C LEU A 143 31.54 -0.29 2.32
N SER A 144 31.61 -1.37 1.53
CA SER A 144 32.36 -1.36 0.27
C SER A 144 31.73 -0.41 -0.75
N VAL A 145 30.40 -0.48 -0.93
CA VAL A 145 29.66 0.40 -1.85
C VAL A 145 29.61 1.83 -1.36
N GLY A 146 29.38 2.06 -0.05
CA GLY A 146 29.37 3.38 0.56
C GLY A 146 30.74 4.07 0.50
N ALA A 147 31.80 3.39 0.94
CA ALA A 147 33.15 3.98 0.98
C ALA A 147 33.69 4.33 -0.40
N LEU A 148 33.61 3.41 -1.37
CA LEU A 148 34.03 3.69 -2.76
C LEU A 148 33.10 4.70 -3.44
N GLY A 149 31.80 4.65 -3.14
CA GLY A 149 30.79 5.59 -3.63
C GLY A 149 30.87 6.99 -3.03
N MET A 150 31.60 7.19 -1.93
CA MET A 150 31.94 8.50 -1.38
C MET A 150 33.36 8.95 -1.78
N ALA A 151 34.35 8.06 -1.70
CA ALA A 151 35.76 8.41 -1.90
C ALA A 151 36.05 8.95 -3.31
N LEU A 152 35.46 8.33 -4.34
CA LEU A 152 35.67 8.73 -5.73
C LEU A 152 35.08 10.13 -6.02
N PRO A 153 33.78 10.41 -5.77
CA PRO A 153 33.24 11.76 -5.96
C PRO A 153 33.85 12.79 -5.00
N PHE A 154 34.30 12.41 -3.81
CA PHE A 154 35.06 13.29 -2.92
C PHE A 154 36.38 13.72 -3.56
N GLY A 155 37.16 12.77 -4.09
CA GLY A 155 38.44 13.05 -4.74
C GLY A 155 38.30 13.91 -6.00
N LEU A 156 37.32 13.59 -6.86
CA LEU A 156 37.03 14.42 -8.03
C LEU A 156 36.48 15.80 -7.64
N GLY A 157 35.68 15.86 -6.56
CA GLY A 157 35.21 17.10 -5.93
C GLY A 157 36.37 17.97 -5.48
N GLY A 158 37.38 17.40 -4.84
CA GLY A 158 38.61 18.12 -4.48
C GLY A 158 39.39 18.63 -5.70
N GLY A 159 39.38 17.88 -6.80
CA GLY A 159 39.95 18.32 -8.08
C GLY A 159 39.26 19.58 -8.63
N ILE A 160 37.92 19.59 -8.71
CA ILE A 160 37.19 20.78 -9.19
C ILE A 160 37.20 21.93 -8.18
N ALA A 161 37.30 21.63 -6.87
CA ALA A 161 37.43 22.62 -5.81
C ALA A 161 38.66 23.52 -6.01
N TYR A 162 39.77 22.96 -6.54
CA TYR A 162 40.95 23.76 -6.89
C TYR A 162 40.61 24.88 -7.89
N GLY A 163 39.88 24.56 -8.96
CA GLY A 163 39.45 25.53 -9.96
C GLY A 163 38.45 26.54 -9.40
N LEU A 164 37.42 26.06 -8.70
CA LEU A 164 36.39 26.92 -8.08
C LEU A 164 36.99 27.90 -7.05
N TYR A 165 37.95 27.45 -6.25
CA TYR A 165 38.60 28.28 -5.24
C TYR A 165 39.44 29.40 -5.87
N HIS A 166 40.23 29.11 -6.92
CA HIS A 166 41.08 30.14 -7.52
C HIS A 166 40.28 31.18 -8.32
N GLU A 167 39.15 30.79 -8.90
CA GLU A 167 38.33 31.69 -9.70
C GLU A 167 37.34 32.51 -8.85
N PHE A 168 36.74 31.92 -7.81
CA PHE A 168 35.60 32.51 -7.10
C PHE A 168 35.85 32.82 -5.61
N ARG A 169 37.07 32.64 -5.07
CA ARG A 169 37.37 32.99 -3.66
C ARG A 169 37.21 34.48 -3.35
N ASP A 170 37.37 35.33 -4.35
CA ASP A 170 37.34 36.79 -4.22
C ASP A 170 35.92 37.35 -4.46
N ASP A 171 34.92 36.48 -4.62
CA ASP A 171 33.50 36.85 -4.72
C ASP A 171 33.00 37.47 -3.39
N GLU A 172 32.06 38.41 -3.50
CA GLU A 172 31.42 39.02 -2.34
C GLU A 172 30.73 37.97 -1.44
N GLY A 173 30.93 38.11 -0.13
CA GLY A 173 30.29 37.25 0.88
C GLY A 173 31.04 35.96 1.22
N VAL A 174 32.26 35.75 0.72
CA VAL A 174 33.13 34.63 1.10
C VAL A 174 34.08 35.04 2.23
N ALA A 175 34.19 34.21 3.27
CA ALA A 175 35.18 34.40 4.33
C ALA A 175 36.58 33.95 3.85
N PRO A 176 37.68 34.56 4.33
CA PRO A 176 39.05 34.14 3.98
C PRO A 176 39.38 32.79 4.61
N ILE A 177 38.94 31.71 3.98
CA ILE A 177 39.11 30.33 4.44
C ILE A 177 40.28 29.66 3.73
N SER A 178 40.96 28.75 4.42
CA SER A 178 42.02 27.96 3.80
C SER A 178 41.47 27.02 2.73
N PHE A 179 42.27 26.79 1.69
CA PHE A 179 41.90 25.84 0.62
C PHE A 179 41.54 24.45 1.15
N GLY A 180 42.19 23.97 2.21
CA GLY A 180 41.90 22.65 2.79
C GLY A 180 40.47 22.53 3.31
N VAL A 181 39.94 23.58 3.95
CA VAL A 181 38.56 23.60 4.45
C VAL A 181 37.56 23.73 3.31
N TYR A 182 37.86 24.55 2.30
CA TYR A 182 37.04 24.66 1.09
C TYR A 182 36.99 23.33 0.31
N LEU A 183 38.15 22.68 0.10
CA LEU A 183 38.26 21.38 -0.55
C LEU A 183 37.48 20.31 0.21
N LEU A 184 37.62 20.26 1.54
CA LEU A 184 36.87 19.34 2.39
C LEU A 184 35.36 19.55 2.20
N PHE A 185 34.89 20.81 2.26
CA PHE A 185 33.48 21.12 2.10
C PHE A 185 32.94 20.74 0.70
N ILE A 186 33.64 21.11 -0.38
CA ILE A 186 33.24 20.77 -1.75
C ILE A 186 33.29 19.25 -1.98
N GLY A 187 34.32 18.58 -1.46
CA GLY A 187 34.43 17.12 -1.51
C GLY A 187 33.25 16.43 -0.81
N VAL A 188 32.86 16.92 0.37
CA VAL A 188 31.68 16.44 1.10
C VAL A 188 30.40 16.69 0.32
N ALA A 189 30.19 17.91 -0.20
CA ALA A 189 29.01 18.24 -0.99
C ALA A 189 28.86 17.37 -2.26
N MET A 190 29.98 16.97 -2.87
CA MET A 190 29.99 16.04 -4.01
C MET A 190 29.75 14.57 -3.60
N ALA A 191 30.19 14.19 -2.40
CA ALA A 191 30.15 12.83 -1.91
C ALA A 191 28.87 12.44 -1.15
N ILE A 192 28.06 13.39 -0.68
CA ILE A 192 26.80 13.08 -0.01
C ILE A 192 25.77 12.51 -1.01
N THR A 193 25.07 11.46 -0.59
CA THR A 193 23.88 10.91 -1.25
C THR A 193 22.70 11.19 -0.32
N ALA A 194 21.47 11.33 -0.83
CA ALA A 194 20.31 11.61 0.00
C ALA A 194 19.44 10.35 0.22
N PHE A 195 19.55 9.70 1.38
CA PHE A 195 18.78 8.49 1.70
C PHE A 195 17.25 8.64 1.56
N PRO A 196 16.58 9.70 2.07
CA PRO A 196 15.11 9.78 1.99
C PRO A 196 14.59 9.83 0.55
N VAL A 197 15.27 10.58 -0.32
CA VAL A 197 14.92 10.69 -1.74
C VAL A 197 15.19 9.38 -2.48
N LEU A 198 16.32 8.75 -2.17
CA LEU A 198 16.70 7.45 -2.71
C LEU A 198 15.69 6.36 -2.36
N CYS A 199 15.28 6.30 -1.09
CA CYS A 199 14.28 5.35 -0.62
C CYS A 199 12.96 5.58 -1.35
N ARG A 200 12.49 6.82 -1.47
CA ARG A 200 11.29 7.16 -2.24
C ARG A 200 11.36 6.79 -3.71
N ILE A 201 12.50 7.01 -4.38
CA ILE A 201 12.69 6.59 -5.78
C ILE A 201 12.61 5.07 -5.89
N LEU A 202 13.33 4.31 -5.07
CA LEU A 202 13.27 2.84 -5.05
C LEU A 202 11.85 2.33 -4.79
N THR A 203 11.13 2.98 -3.88
CA THR A 203 9.76 2.67 -3.53
C THR A 203 8.82 2.86 -4.72
N SER A 204 8.93 4.01 -5.40
CA SER A 204 8.15 4.33 -6.60
C SER A 204 8.44 3.39 -7.78
N LEU A 205 9.67 2.86 -7.84
CA LEU A 205 10.12 1.92 -8.88
C LEU A 205 9.94 0.45 -8.47
N LYS A 206 9.39 0.17 -7.28
CA LYS A 206 9.19 -1.18 -6.71
C LYS A 206 10.48 -2.00 -6.59
N LEU A 207 11.61 -1.32 -6.35
CA LEU A 207 12.93 -1.93 -6.27
C LEU A 207 13.40 -2.24 -4.84
N LEU A 208 12.68 -1.80 -3.80
CA LEU A 208 13.11 -1.93 -2.40
C LEU A 208 13.43 -3.38 -1.99
N GLY A 209 12.61 -4.35 -2.42
CA GLY A 209 12.79 -5.77 -2.09
C GLY A 209 13.82 -6.50 -2.96
N THR A 210 14.42 -5.82 -3.95
CA THR A 210 15.44 -6.42 -4.83
C THR A 210 16.82 -6.33 -4.20
N PRO A 211 17.79 -7.18 -4.58
CA PRO A 211 19.17 -7.07 -4.12
C PRO A 211 19.79 -5.68 -4.38
N VAL A 212 19.44 -5.06 -5.51
CA VAL A 212 19.84 -3.69 -5.86
C VAL A 212 19.30 -2.69 -4.84
N GLY A 213 18.01 -2.79 -4.50
CA GLY A 213 17.37 -1.91 -3.51
C GLY A 213 18.01 -2.04 -2.13
N VAL A 214 18.19 -3.27 -1.64
CA VAL A 214 18.80 -3.54 -0.32
C VAL A 214 20.21 -2.95 -0.22
N ILE A 215 21.07 -3.19 -1.23
CA ILE A 215 22.45 -2.67 -1.25
C ILE A 215 22.46 -1.14 -1.26
N VAL A 216 21.62 -0.54 -2.09
CA VAL A 216 21.53 0.91 -2.27
C VAL A 216 21.01 1.59 -1.00
N LEU A 217 20.00 1.02 -0.35
CA LEU A 217 19.50 1.53 0.94
C LEU A 217 20.57 1.43 2.01
N SER A 218 21.21 0.27 2.20
CA SER A 218 22.24 0.11 3.24
C SER A 218 23.43 1.06 3.00
N ALA A 219 23.89 1.19 1.76
CA ALA A 219 24.97 2.12 1.41
C ALA A 219 24.55 3.60 1.60
N GLY A 220 23.30 3.94 1.24
CA GLY A 220 22.72 5.27 1.45
C GLY A 220 22.68 5.67 2.91
N VAL A 221 22.15 4.79 3.78
CA VAL A 221 22.12 4.98 5.24
C VAL A 221 23.52 5.24 5.80
N GLY A 222 24.50 4.42 5.39
CA GLY A 222 25.90 4.62 5.81
C GLY A 222 26.49 5.95 5.32
N ASN A 223 26.23 6.32 4.07
CA ASN A 223 26.70 7.58 3.49
C ASN A 223 26.08 8.81 4.16
N ASP A 224 24.81 8.76 4.56
CA ASP A 224 24.15 9.84 5.30
C ASP A 224 24.82 10.04 6.66
N VAL A 225 25.03 8.96 7.44
CA VAL A 225 25.71 9.03 8.75
C VAL A 225 27.13 9.60 8.61
N VAL A 226 27.92 9.11 7.65
CA VAL A 226 29.28 9.60 7.39
C VAL A 226 29.25 11.06 6.91
N GLY A 227 28.30 11.41 6.04
CA GLY A 227 28.11 12.75 5.50
C GLY A 227 27.86 13.78 6.61
N TRP A 228 27.03 13.45 7.59
CA TRP A 228 26.79 14.32 8.75
C TRP A 228 28.03 14.48 9.64
N ILE A 229 28.79 13.40 9.88
CA ILE A 229 30.05 13.51 10.64
C ILE A 229 31.04 14.42 9.92
N LEU A 230 31.18 14.26 8.60
CA LEU A 230 32.07 15.09 7.79
C LEU A 230 31.59 16.54 7.71
N LEU A 231 30.28 16.79 7.63
CA LEU A 231 29.72 18.14 7.65
C LEU A 231 29.94 18.83 8.99
N ALA A 232 29.71 18.12 10.10
CA ALA A 232 29.97 18.63 11.44
C ALA A 232 31.45 19.03 11.59
N LEU A 233 32.37 18.21 11.05
CA LEU A 233 33.79 18.53 10.99
C LEU A 233 34.06 19.79 10.14
N CYS A 234 33.43 19.94 8.96
CA CYS A 234 33.58 21.13 8.13
C CYS A 234 33.20 22.40 8.90
N VAL A 235 32.02 22.40 9.53
CA VAL A 235 31.49 23.55 10.28
C VAL A 235 32.35 23.86 11.50
N ALA A 236 32.80 22.84 12.23
CA ALA A 236 33.68 23.03 13.38
C ALA A 236 35.03 23.67 13.00
N LEU A 237 35.61 23.27 11.85
CA LEU A 237 36.86 23.85 11.35
C LEU A 237 36.69 25.32 10.91
N VAL A 238 35.56 25.67 10.28
CA VAL A 238 35.27 27.04 9.84
C VAL A 238 35.01 27.98 11.01
N ASN A 239 34.26 27.51 12.01
CA ASN A 239 33.93 28.32 13.19
C ASN A 239 35.12 28.50 14.13
N SER A 240 36.17 27.70 13.98
CA SER A 240 37.38 27.81 14.81
C SER A 240 38.36 28.83 14.23
N GLY A 241 38.60 29.92 14.97
CA GLY A 241 39.69 30.86 14.66
C GLY A 241 41.09 30.28 14.89
N ALA A 242 41.19 29.17 15.64
CA ALA A 242 42.42 28.43 15.91
C ALA A 242 42.13 26.91 16.00
N GLY A 243 42.97 26.06 15.42
CA GLY A 243 42.75 24.60 15.36
C GLY A 243 42.56 23.92 16.72
N LEU A 244 43.07 24.49 17.81
CA LEU A 244 42.86 23.99 19.17
C LEU A 244 41.40 24.14 19.63
N THR A 245 40.71 25.23 19.25
CA THR A 245 39.28 25.42 19.55
C THR A 245 38.41 24.44 18.77
N ALA A 246 38.73 24.15 17.50
CA ALA A 246 38.07 23.08 16.75
C ALA A 246 38.23 21.71 17.41
N LEU A 247 39.42 21.40 17.96
CA LEU A 247 39.64 20.15 18.69
C LEU A 247 38.75 20.05 19.93
N TRP A 248 38.61 21.14 20.70
CA TRP A 248 37.71 21.18 21.86
C TRP A 248 36.25 21.02 21.46
N ILE A 249 35.80 21.73 20.42
CA ILE A 249 34.45 21.60 19.85
C ILE A 249 34.19 20.15 19.46
N LEU A 250 35.14 19.51 18.76
CA LEU A 250 35.06 18.10 18.36
C LEU A 250 34.98 17.16 19.56
N LEU A 251 35.85 17.32 20.56
CA LEU A 251 35.86 16.47 21.76
C LEU A 251 34.57 16.60 22.58
N VAL A 252 34.08 17.83 22.77
CA VAL A 252 32.81 18.07 23.46
C VAL A 252 31.64 17.48 22.68
N SER A 253 31.68 17.57 21.34
CA SER A 253 30.63 17.00 20.47
C SER A 253 30.62 15.48 20.51
N VAL A 254 31.79 14.84 20.48
CA VAL A 254 31.91 13.38 20.68
C VAL A 254 31.41 12.99 22.07
N GLY A 255 31.84 13.71 23.12
CA GLY A 255 31.38 13.49 24.48
C GLY A 255 29.85 13.65 24.61
N TYR A 256 29.27 14.62 23.93
CA TYR A 256 27.83 14.82 23.87
C TYR A 256 27.13 13.68 23.14
N CYS A 257 27.61 13.26 21.96
CA CYS A 257 27.07 12.11 21.24
C CYS A 257 27.06 10.86 22.13
N LEU A 258 28.15 10.59 22.87
CA LEU A 258 28.21 9.48 23.82
C LEU A 258 27.20 9.67 24.98
N PHE A 259 27.09 10.87 25.53
CA PHE A 259 26.10 11.18 26.56
C PHE A 259 24.66 10.98 26.08
N VAL A 260 24.32 11.36 24.85
CA VAL A 260 22.97 11.09 24.35
C VAL A 260 22.80 9.60 24.05
N ALA A 261 23.78 8.97 23.40
CA ALA A 261 23.72 7.58 22.96
C ALA A 261 23.63 6.56 24.10
N TYR A 262 24.20 6.85 25.28
CA TYR A 262 24.18 5.93 26.42
C TYR A 262 23.15 6.34 27.49
N PRO A 263 23.38 7.35 28.36
CA PRO A 263 22.46 7.63 29.47
C PRO A 263 21.10 8.17 28.99
N VAL A 264 21.05 9.08 28.01
CA VAL A 264 19.76 9.62 27.53
C VAL A 264 18.97 8.53 26.82
N ARG A 265 19.59 7.75 25.94
CA ARG A 265 18.96 6.58 25.30
C ARG A 265 18.38 5.62 26.32
N TRP A 266 19.16 5.26 27.34
CA TRP A 266 18.71 4.34 28.39
C TRP A 266 17.52 4.91 29.18
N ALA A 267 17.58 6.17 29.60
CA ALA A 267 16.49 6.84 30.30
C ALA A 267 15.22 6.94 29.44
N PHE A 268 15.38 7.29 28.16
CA PHE A 268 14.28 7.38 27.20
C PHE A 268 13.63 6.01 27.00
N TYR A 269 14.44 4.97 26.80
CA TYR A 269 13.95 3.61 26.64
C TYR A 269 13.23 3.07 27.89
N TRP A 270 13.74 3.38 29.09
CA TRP A 270 13.07 3.09 30.35
C TRP A 270 11.71 3.78 30.46
N LEU A 271 11.63 5.06 30.09
CA LEU A 271 10.38 5.82 30.06
C LEU A 271 9.37 5.22 29.08
N LEU A 272 9.81 4.86 27.88
CA LEU A 272 8.93 4.27 26.87
C LEU A 272 8.38 2.91 27.33
N ARG A 273 9.21 2.09 28.00
CA ARG A 273 8.76 0.81 28.58
C ARG A 273 7.76 1.03 29.71
N ARG A 274 8.03 1.97 30.62
CA ARG A 274 7.14 2.27 31.74
C ARG A 274 5.77 2.80 31.30
N THR A 275 5.73 3.55 30.21
CA THR A 275 4.48 4.10 29.65
C THR A 275 3.75 3.13 28.71
N GLY A 276 4.34 1.97 28.37
CA GLY A 276 3.79 1.04 27.39
C GLY A 276 3.80 1.56 25.94
N SER A 277 4.49 2.67 25.68
CA SER A 277 4.44 3.37 24.40
C SER A 277 5.15 2.63 23.26
N LEU A 278 6.06 1.68 23.55
CA LEU A 278 6.66 0.82 22.51
C LEU A 278 5.63 -0.09 21.84
N ALA A 279 4.62 -0.56 22.58
CA ALA A 279 3.63 -1.51 22.05
C ALA A 279 2.39 -0.78 21.52
N ASN A 280 1.88 0.19 22.28
CA ASN A 280 0.63 0.88 21.95
C ASN A 280 0.86 2.09 21.01
N GLY A 281 2.09 2.55 20.87
CA GLY A 281 2.45 3.78 20.15
C GLY A 281 2.65 4.98 21.08
N PRO A 282 3.18 6.09 20.55
CA PRO A 282 3.50 7.27 21.35
C PRO A 282 2.23 7.95 21.87
N THR A 283 2.11 8.04 23.20
CA THR A 283 1.11 8.90 23.86
C THR A 283 1.46 10.38 23.63
N GLN A 284 0.48 11.29 23.74
CA GLN A 284 0.71 12.73 23.58
C GLN A 284 1.84 13.26 24.49
N GLY A 285 1.92 12.75 25.73
CA GLY A 285 2.99 13.10 26.66
C GLY A 285 4.36 12.64 26.18
N VAL A 286 4.47 11.44 25.61
CA VAL A 286 5.75 10.95 25.05
C VAL A 286 6.15 11.74 23.82
N VAL A 287 5.22 12.08 22.92
CA VAL A 287 5.51 12.98 21.78
C VAL A 287 6.06 14.31 22.28
N ALA A 288 5.42 14.93 23.28
CA ALA A 288 5.87 16.20 23.84
C ALA A 288 7.28 16.10 24.45
N ILE A 289 7.58 15.02 25.20
CA ILE A 289 8.92 14.77 25.75
C ILE A 289 9.95 14.58 24.65
N THR A 290 9.62 13.84 23.59
CA THR A 290 10.54 13.64 22.46
C THR A 290 10.83 14.95 21.74
N VAL A 291 9.81 15.76 21.44
CA VAL A 291 10.00 17.08 20.83
C VAL A 291 10.81 18.00 21.74
N MET A 292 10.56 17.99 23.05
CA MET A 292 11.35 18.74 24.01
C MET A 292 12.82 18.29 24.02
N LEU A 293 13.08 16.99 23.91
CA LEU A 293 14.42 16.44 23.82
C LEU A 293 15.13 16.86 22.52
N VAL A 294 14.41 16.87 21.40
CA VAL A 294 14.89 17.38 20.10
C VAL A 294 15.30 18.85 20.22
N LEU A 295 14.44 19.70 20.79
CA LEU A 295 14.74 21.12 20.97
C LEU A 295 15.90 21.37 21.94
N ALA A 296 15.96 20.64 23.05
CA ALA A 296 17.05 20.73 24.01
C ALA A 296 18.40 20.31 23.39
N SER A 297 18.39 19.25 22.57
CA SER A 297 19.57 18.79 21.86
C SER A 297 20.03 19.76 20.78
N SER A 298 19.08 20.34 20.05
CA SER A 298 19.35 21.37 19.03
C SER A 298 19.94 22.63 19.65
N PHE A 299 19.43 23.04 20.82
CA PHE A 299 19.99 24.15 21.60
C PHE A 299 21.42 23.87 22.06
N PHE A 300 21.69 22.68 22.59
CA PHE A 300 23.02 22.33 23.10
C PHE A 300 24.07 22.27 21.99
N THR A 301 23.75 21.67 20.84
CA THR A 301 24.65 21.63 19.68
C THR A 301 24.96 23.01 19.14
N GLN A 302 23.96 23.91 19.10
CA GLN A 302 24.15 25.31 18.73
C GLN A 302 25.12 26.05 19.66
N ILE A 303 25.05 25.81 20.98
CA ILE A 303 25.95 26.47 21.96
C ILE A 303 27.41 26.04 21.79
N ILE A 304 27.66 24.78 21.42
CA ILE A 304 29.02 24.25 21.22
C ILE A 304 29.65 24.79 19.92
N GLY A 305 28.88 25.47 19.07
CA GLY A 305 29.35 25.98 17.78
C GLY A 305 29.19 25.00 16.62
N ILE A 306 28.37 23.95 16.81
CA ILE A 306 27.86 23.08 15.75
C ILE A 306 26.45 23.56 15.36
N HIS A 307 25.99 23.24 14.16
CA HIS A 307 24.65 23.63 13.73
C HIS A 307 23.54 22.91 14.53
N ALA A 308 22.47 23.61 14.88
CA ALA A 308 21.36 23.08 15.71
C ALA A 308 20.74 21.77 15.18
N ILE A 309 20.73 21.57 13.86
CA ILE A 309 20.11 20.40 13.22
C ILE A 309 20.77 19.08 13.62
N PHE A 310 22.04 19.11 14.01
CA PHE A 310 22.78 17.91 14.39
C PHE A 310 22.25 17.32 15.69
N GLY A 311 21.82 18.16 16.64
CA GLY A 311 21.18 17.70 17.86
C GLY A 311 19.89 16.96 17.57
N ALA A 312 19.06 17.52 16.70
CA ALA A 312 17.80 16.90 16.26
C ALA A 312 18.03 15.52 15.62
N PHE A 313 19.01 15.43 14.71
CA PHE A 313 19.39 14.18 14.05
C PHE A 313 19.84 13.11 15.04
N ILE A 314 20.69 13.46 16.02
CA ILE A 314 21.15 12.52 17.07
C ILE A 314 19.98 11.97 17.89
N ILE A 315 19.00 12.80 18.26
CA ILE A 315 17.79 12.33 18.96
C ILE A 315 16.98 11.36 18.09
N GLY A 316 16.87 11.63 16.79
CA GLY A 316 16.23 10.73 15.83
C GLY A 316 16.91 9.36 15.80
N LEU A 317 18.24 9.33 15.66
CA LEU A 317 19.04 8.09 15.63
C LEU A 317 18.90 7.22 16.88
N ILE A 318 18.61 7.84 18.02
CA ILE A 318 18.56 7.17 19.32
C ILE A 318 17.19 6.59 19.62
N CYS A 319 16.14 7.12 18.98
CA CYS A 319 14.78 6.63 19.13
C CYS A 319 14.67 5.17 18.69
N PRO A 320 13.96 4.32 19.44
CA PRO A 320 13.85 2.91 19.10
C PRO A 320 12.88 2.69 17.94
N HIS A 321 13.34 1.94 16.93
CA HIS A 321 12.50 1.38 15.87
C HIS A 321 11.65 0.20 16.35
N GLU A 322 12.08 -0.45 17.44
CA GLU A 322 11.40 -1.59 18.04
C GLU A 322 9.94 -1.28 18.38
N GLY A 323 9.03 -2.08 17.83
CA GLY A 323 7.59 -1.93 18.07
C GLY A 323 6.89 -0.88 17.22
N GLY A 324 7.56 -0.39 16.17
CA GLY A 324 6.98 0.60 15.27
C GLY A 324 6.75 1.94 15.95
N PHE A 325 7.48 2.22 17.05
CA PHE A 325 7.42 3.51 17.74
C PHE A 325 7.86 4.64 16.80
N ALA A 326 9.00 4.45 16.11
CA ALA A 326 9.52 5.42 15.15
C ALA A 326 8.49 5.73 14.04
N ILE A 327 7.92 4.70 13.40
CA ILE A 327 6.88 4.84 12.36
C ILE A 327 5.68 5.65 12.88
N LYS A 328 5.12 5.29 14.04
CA LYS A 328 3.96 5.99 14.62
C LYS A 328 4.27 7.41 15.09
N LEU A 329 5.51 7.68 15.48
CA LEU A 329 5.95 9.02 15.86
C LEU A 329 6.12 9.90 14.62
N THR A 330 6.70 9.36 13.55
CA THR A 330 6.78 10.00 12.24
C THR A 330 5.40 10.37 11.73
N GLU A 331 4.42 9.44 11.74
CA GLU A 331 3.03 9.72 11.31
C GLU A 331 2.39 10.93 12.00
N LYS A 332 2.74 11.20 13.27
CA LYS A 332 2.16 12.32 14.04
C LYS A 332 2.77 13.68 13.70
N ILE A 333 4.00 13.68 13.18
CA ILE A 333 4.80 14.90 12.99
C ILE A 333 4.99 15.22 11.50
N GLU A 334 5.05 14.20 10.64
CA GLU A 334 5.39 14.32 9.22
C GLU A 334 4.45 15.21 8.43
N ASP A 335 3.13 15.20 8.70
CA ASP A 335 2.17 16.01 7.95
C ASP A 335 2.43 17.50 8.19
N LEU A 336 2.73 17.89 9.44
CA LEU A 336 3.08 19.27 9.76
C LEU A 336 4.42 19.67 9.14
N VAL A 337 5.42 18.79 9.22
CA VAL A 337 6.76 19.06 8.68
C VAL A 337 6.74 19.15 7.15
N SER A 338 6.12 18.20 6.47
CA SER A 338 6.10 18.11 5.01
C SER A 338 5.15 19.08 4.33
N VAL A 339 4.03 19.47 4.96
CA VAL A 339 3.06 20.39 4.33
C VAL A 339 3.43 21.85 4.56
N LEU A 340 3.91 22.20 5.77
CA LEU A 340 4.18 23.57 6.15
C LEU A 340 5.68 23.90 6.16
N PHE A 341 6.48 23.15 6.93
CA PHE A 341 7.84 23.55 7.25
C PHE A 341 8.87 23.31 6.13
N LEU A 342 8.83 22.15 5.47
CA LEU A 342 9.76 21.81 4.39
C LEU A 342 9.66 22.76 3.18
N PRO A 343 8.45 23.08 2.66
CA PRO A 343 8.32 24.05 1.57
C PRO A 343 8.89 25.42 1.91
N LEU A 344 8.71 25.89 3.15
CA LEU A 344 9.27 27.17 3.61
C LEU A 344 10.81 27.15 3.60
N TYR A 345 11.40 26.05 4.07
CA TYR A 345 12.86 25.90 4.07
C TYR A 345 13.46 25.87 2.66
N PHE A 346 12.89 25.09 1.73
CA PHE A 346 13.40 25.06 0.37
C PHE A 346 13.06 26.31 -0.43
N ALA A 347 11.97 27.00 -0.09
CA ALA A 347 11.74 28.34 -0.60
C ALA A 347 12.85 29.29 -0.15
N MET A 348 13.26 29.27 1.12
CA MET A 348 14.42 30.04 1.60
C MET A 348 15.68 29.72 0.79
N SER A 349 15.96 28.43 0.58
CA SER A 349 17.09 27.97 -0.23
C SER A 349 17.03 28.51 -1.65
N GLY A 350 15.87 28.46 -2.30
CA GLY A 350 15.70 28.92 -3.67
C GLY A 350 15.69 30.45 -3.81
N LEU A 351 15.22 31.18 -2.79
CA LEU A 351 15.31 32.65 -2.73
C LEU A 351 16.77 33.13 -2.72
N ASN A 352 17.69 32.34 -2.16
CA ASN A 352 19.14 32.60 -2.20
C ASN A 352 19.79 32.20 -3.54
N THR A 353 19.08 31.48 -4.42
CA THR A 353 19.60 31.06 -5.72
C THR A 353 19.40 32.14 -6.78
N ASN A 354 20.50 32.60 -7.37
CA ASN A 354 20.47 33.63 -8.40
C ASN A 354 21.11 33.13 -9.71
N LEU A 355 20.26 32.62 -10.61
CA LEU A 355 20.67 32.17 -11.94
C LEU A 355 21.22 33.31 -12.82
N GLY A 356 20.92 34.57 -12.48
CA GLY A 356 21.50 35.73 -13.15
C GLY A 356 23.01 35.87 -12.95
N LEU A 357 23.59 35.22 -11.93
CA LEU A 357 25.05 35.21 -11.69
C LEU A 357 25.81 34.22 -12.58
N LEU A 358 25.09 33.40 -13.35
CA LEU A 358 25.63 32.45 -14.34
C LEU A 358 25.66 33.10 -15.74
N ASP A 359 26.33 34.24 -15.84
CA ASP A 359 26.31 35.14 -17.01
C ASP A 359 27.47 34.91 -17.99
N SER A 360 28.58 34.34 -17.54
CA SER A 360 29.78 34.08 -18.34
C SER A 360 29.86 32.62 -18.83
N GLY A 361 30.41 32.41 -20.03
CA GLY A 361 30.65 31.08 -20.60
C GLY A 361 31.60 30.23 -19.74
N MET A 362 32.53 30.86 -19.00
CA MET A 362 33.40 30.15 -18.06
C MET A 362 32.60 29.57 -16.88
N VAL A 363 31.66 30.35 -16.33
CA VAL A 363 30.80 29.93 -15.22
C VAL A 363 29.90 28.77 -15.64
N TRP A 364 29.33 28.82 -16.84
CA TRP A 364 28.61 27.69 -17.43
C TRP A 364 29.50 26.47 -17.67
N GLY A 365 30.78 26.68 -18.02
CA GLY A 365 31.79 25.63 -18.06
C GLY A 365 31.95 24.92 -16.71
N TYR A 366 32.00 25.68 -15.60
CA TYR A 366 31.99 25.10 -14.25
C TYR A 366 30.66 24.41 -13.91
N VAL A 367 29.50 24.95 -14.31
CA VAL A 367 28.20 24.28 -14.10
C VAL A 367 28.20 22.90 -14.76
N VAL A 368 28.54 22.83 -16.04
CA VAL A 368 28.59 21.58 -16.79
C VAL A 368 29.67 20.64 -16.23
N GLY A 369 30.84 21.17 -15.88
CA GLY A 369 31.94 20.42 -15.28
C GLY A 369 31.55 19.79 -13.93
N VAL A 370 30.96 20.56 -13.02
CA VAL A 370 30.48 20.08 -11.72
C VAL A 370 29.39 19.03 -11.90
N CYS A 371 28.41 19.25 -12.80
CA CYS A 371 27.37 18.27 -13.12
C CYS A 371 27.97 16.96 -13.65
N ALA A 372 28.86 17.04 -14.65
CA ALA A 372 29.48 15.87 -15.26
C ALA A 372 30.32 15.08 -14.26
N ILE A 373 31.13 15.77 -13.44
CA ILE A 373 31.96 15.14 -12.42
C ILE A 373 31.09 14.50 -11.33
N ALA A 374 30.02 15.17 -10.88
CA ALA A 374 29.10 14.61 -9.90
C ALA A 374 28.47 13.32 -10.43
N PHE A 375 28.02 13.33 -11.68
CA PHE A 375 27.38 12.20 -12.33
C PHE A 375 28.35 11.03 -12.54
N ILE A 376 29.47 11.28 -13.21
CA ILE A 376 30.47 10.26 -13.52
C ILE A 376 31.09 9.72 -12.24
N GLY A 377 31.42 10.58 -11.28
CA GLY A 377 32.07 10.18 -10.04
C GLY A 377 31.21 9.23 -9.22
N LYS A 378 29.92 9.56 -9.07
CA LYS A 378 28.97 8.74 -8.34
C LYS A 378 28.63 7.43 -9.06
N ILE A 379 28.36 7.49 -10.36
CA ILE A 379 28.06 6.30 -11.15
C ILE A 379 29.27 5.36 -11.18
N ALA A 380 30.47 5.87 -11.46
CA ALA A 380 31.68 5.05 -11.50
C ALA A 380 31.98 4.42 -10.14
N GLY A 381 31.91 5.20 -9.05
CA GLY A 381 32.15 4.71 -7.69
C GLY A 381 31.17 3.59 -7.29
N GLY A 382 29.87 3.80 -7.49
CA GLY A 382 28.85 2.81 -7.17
C GLY A 382 28.89 1.57 -8.08
N THR A 383 29.17 1.75 -9.38
CA THR A 383 29.28 0.65 -10.35
C THR A 383 30.49 -0.22 -10.06
N LEU A 384 31.65 0.40 -9.80
CA LEU A 384 32.88 -0.33 -9.49
C LEU A 384 32.72 -1.13 -8.20
N ALA A 385 32.18 -0.50 -7.15
CA ALA A 385 32.01 -1.15 -5.86
C ALA A 385 31.02 -2.32 -5.90
N SER A 386 29.88 -2.15 -6.57
CA SER A 386 28.90 -3.23 -6.74
C SER A 386 29.43 -4.36 -7.63
N ARG A 387 30.23 -4.04 -8.66
CA ARG A 387 30.85 -5.06 -9.52
C ARG A 387 31.86 -5.91 -8.76
N LEU A 388 32.64 -5.30 -7.86
CA LEU A 388 33.55 -6.02 -6.95
C LEU A 388 32.82 -6.96 -5.98
N ASN A 389 31.54 -6.70 -5.70
CA ASN A 389 30.66 -7.56 -4.90
C ASN A 389 29.93 -8.64 -5.74
N GLY A 390 30.28 -8.81 -7.02
CA GLY A 390 29.77 -9.90 -7.86
C GLY A 390 28.44 -9.65 -8.59
N LEU A 391 27.93 -8.40 -8.60
CA LEU A 391 26.71 -8.06 -9.35
C LEU A 391 26.95 -7.96 -10.86
N VAL A 392 25.91 -8.18 -11.67
CA VAL A 392 25.98 -8.03 -13.14
C VAL A 392 26.10 -6.56 -13.54
N TRP A 393 26.68 -6.29 -14.71
CA TRP A 393 27.00 -4.92 -15.16
C TRP A 393 25.80 -3.96 -15.11
N ARG A 394 24.61 -4.43 -15.51
CA ARG A 394 23.37 -3.64 -15.48
C ARG A 394 22.90 -3.37 -14.05
N GLU A 395 22.96 -4.35 -13.14
CA GLU A 395 22.67 -4.13 -11.71
C GLU A 395 23.66 -3.12 -11.12
N SER A 396 24.95 -3.26 -11.43
CA SER A 396 26.01 -2.37 -10.95
C SER A 396 25.83 -0.91 -11.41
N LEU A 397 25.56 -0.70 -12.69
CA LEU A 397 25.28 0.63 -13.23
C LEU A 397 24.00 1.23 -12.60
N THR A 398 23.01 0.39 -12.28
CA THR A 398 21.76 0.84 -11.65
C THR A 398 22.02 1.32 -10.23
N ILE A 399 22.85 0.59 -9.47
CA ILE A 399 23.32 1.01 -8.15
C ILE A 399 24.07 2.36 -8.25
N GLY A 400 24.96 2.53 -9.22
CA GLY A 400 25.68 3.78 -9.44
C GLY A 400 24.75 4.97 -9.75
N CYS A 401 23.75 4.76 -10.62
CA CYS A 401 22.75 5.79 -10.94
C CYS A 401 21.91 6.16 -9.70
N LEU A 402 21.45 5.16 -8.94
CA LEU A 402 20.70 5.36 -7.70
C LEU A 402 21.53 6.09 -6.62
N MET A 403 22.83 5.77 -6.49
CA MET A 403 23.74 6.47 -5.57
C MET A 403 24.01 7.93 -5.96
N SER A 404 23.73 8.31 -7.20
CA SER A 404 23.81 9.69 -7.69
C SER A 404 22.57 10.52 -7.31
N CYS A 405 21.57 9.90 -6.67
CA CYS A 405 20.40 10.61 -6.15
C CYS A 405 20.83 11.68 -5.15
N LYS A 406 20.53 12.92 -5.54
CA LYS A 406 20.70 14.11 -4.72
C LYS A 406 19.33 14.58 -4.23
N GLY A 407 19.31 15.41 -3.20
CA GLY A 407 18.04 15.71 -2.57
C GLY A 407 18.11 16.71 -1.43
N LEU A 408 17.11 16.59 -0.56
CA LEU A 408 16.88 17.40 0.63
C LEU A 408 18.18 17.70 1.40
N VAL A 409 18.90 16.63 1.76
CA VAL A 409 20.09 16.68 2.62
C VAL A 409 21.23 17.49 2.00
N GLU A 410 21.45 17.37 0.69
CA GLU A 410 22.52 18.13 0.04
C GLU A 410 22.22 19.62 0.00
N LEU A 411 20.99 20.01 -0.32
CA LEU A 411 20.61 21.42 -0.29
C LEU A 411 20.73 22.00 1.12
N ILE A 412 20.50 21.20 2.15
CA ILE A 412 20.75 21.59 3.54
C ILE A 412 22.23 21.86 3.76
N VAL A 413 23.11 20.95 3.34
CA VAL A 413 24.56 21.12 3.40
C VAL A 413 25.00 22.40 2.68
N LEU A 414 24.48 22.65 1.47
CA LEU A 414 24.81 23.84 0.68
C LEU A 414 24.35 25.13 1.37
N ASN A 415 23.17 25.16 1.99
CA ASN A 415 22.70 26.33 2.75
C ASN A 415 23.56 26.58 3.98
N ILE A 416 23.98 25.53 4.70
CA ILE A 416 24.90 25.66 5.83
C ILE A 416 26.24 26.22 5.35
N GLY A 417 26.74 25.75 4.20
CA GLY A 417 27.96 26.29 3.60
C GLY A 417 27.85 27.76 3.20
N LEU A 418 26.70 28.17 2.66
CA LEU A 418 26.43 29.58 2.33
C LEU A 418 26.33 30.45 3.58
N GLN A 419 25.63 29.98 4.63
CA GLN A 419 25.51 30.68 5.91
C GLN A 419 26.85 30.78 6.67
N ALA A 420 27.69 29.76 6.55
CA ALA A 420 29.05 29.76 7.09
C ALA A 420 30.04 30.54 6.21
N HIS A 421 29.58 31.20 5.15
CA HIS A 421 30.40 31.98 4.20
C HIS A 421 31.52 31.18 3.54
N ILE A 422 31.34 29.86 3.41
CA ILE A 422 32.25 28.95 2.68
C ILE A 422 32.01 29.05 1.18
N LEU A 423 30.73 29.17 0.80
CA LEU A 423 30.29 29.27 -0.60
C LEU A 423 29.88 30.71 -0.91
N SER A 424 30.29 31.23 -2.07
CA SER A 424 29.66 32.42 -2.66
C SER A 424 28.24 32.07 -3.15
N THR A 425 27.37 33.07 -3.30
CA THR A 425 26.03 32.88 -3.89
C THR A 425 26.10 32.27 -5.29
N ARG A 426 27.15 32.59 -6.05
CA ARG A 426 27.42 31.99 -7.37
C ARG A 426 27.74 30.51 -7.24
N THR A 427 28.70 30.14 -6.39
CA THR A 427 29.08 28.73 -6.18
C THR A 427 27.89 27.92 -5.65
N PHE A 428 27.17 28.46 -4.66
CA PHE A 428 25.93 27.89 -4.17
C PHE A 428 24.93 27.61 -5.31
N THR A 429 24.72 28.59 -6.20
CA THR A 429 23.83 28.44 -7.37
C THR A 429 24.30 27.32 -8.32
N ILE A 430 25.61 27.20 -8.56
CA ILE A 430 26.18 26.10 -9.38
C ILE A 430 25.82 24.74 -8.79
N PHE A 431 26.00 24.56 -7.48
CA PHE A 431 25.72 23.31 -6.80
C PHE A 431 24.21 23.01 -6.70
N VAL A 432 23.36 24.03 -6.52
CA VAL A 432 21.90 23.87 -6.57
C VAL A 432 21.45 23.37 -7.95
N VAL A 433 21.99 23.96 -9.03
CA VAL A 433 21.69 23.50 -10.40
C VAL A 433 22.15 22.06 -10.60
N MET A 434 23.35 21.72 -10.14
CA MET A 434 23.85 20.35 -10.21
C MET A 434 22.93 19.37 -9.47
N ALA A 435 22.55 19.66 -8.23
CA ALA A 435 21.65 18.80 -7.45
C ALA A 435 20.32 18.55 -8.19
N LEU A 436 19.69 19.60 -8.74
CA LEU A 436 18.46 19.49 -9.50
C LEU A 436 18.62 18.64 -10.77
N VAL A 437 19.68 18.87 -11.55
CA VAL A 437 19.94 18.14 -12.80
C VAL A 437 20.21 16.67 -12.51
N THR A 438 21.06 16.36 -11.52
CA THR A 438 21.42 14.98 -11.20
C THR A 438 20.21 14.18 -10.71
N THR A 439 19.38 14.75 -9.83
CA THR A 439 18.20 14.06 -9.31
C THR A 439 17.13 13.87 -10.37
N PHE A 440 16.90 14.89 -11.20
CA PHE A 440 15.94 14.79 -12.30
C PHE A 440 16.35 13.71 -13.29
N ALA A 441 17.65 13.53 -13.54
CA ALA A 441 18.20 12.52 -14.44
C ALA A 441 18.16 11.09 -13.84
N THR A 442 18.22 10.92 -12.53
CA THR A 442 18.32 9.57 -11.91
C THR A 442 17.11 8.69 -12.21
N THR A 443 15.88 9.17 -11.97
CA THR A 443 14.65 8.38 -12.17
C THR A 443 14.53 7.81 -13.60
N PRO A 444 14.62 8.61 -14.68
CA PRO A 444 14.52 8.07 -16.05
C PRO A 444 15.66 7.11 -16.39
N LEU A 445 16.89 7.35 -15.89
CA LEU A 445 18.02 6.46 -16.15
C LEU A 445 17.86 5.09 -15.49
N VAL A 446 17.33 5.03 -14.28
CA VAL A 446 17.06 3.75 -13.59
C VAL A 446 15.98 2.96 -14.32
N VAL A 447 14.90 3.62 -14.75
CA VAL A 447 13.83 2.97 -15.52
C VAL A 447 14.35 2.40 -16.85
N TRP A 448 15.22 3.15 -17.53
CA TRP A 448 15.83 2.70 -18.78
C TRP A 448 16.82 1.54 -18.57
N LEU A 449 17.63 1.62 -17.52
CA LEU A 449 18.70 0.66 -17.29
C LEU A 449 18.20 -0.66 -16.66
N TYR A 450 17.17 -0.60 -15.81
CA TYR A 450 16.65 -1.74 -15.03
C TYR A 450 15.13 -1.94 -15.20
N PRO A 451 14.66 -2.24 -16.42
CA PRO A 451 13.23 -2.40 -16.72
C PRO A 451 12.64 -3.69 -16.12
N PRO A 452 11.32 -3.76 -15.86
CA PRO A 452 10.68 -4.90 -15.18
C PRO A 452 10.94 -6.27 -15.82
N TRP A 453 10.94 -6.35 -17.15
CA TRP A 453 11.23 -7.60 -17.86
C TRP A 453 12.64 -8.15 -17.55
N TYR A 454 13.61 -7.26 -17.37
CA TYR A 454 14.99 -7.65 -17.06
C TYR A 454 15.11 -8.12 -15.61
N GLN A 455 14.32 -7.53 -14.71
CA GLN A 455 14.25 -7.96 -13.31
C GLN A 455 13.76 -9.41 -13.23
N THR A 456 12.64 -9.72 -13.87
CA THR A 456 12.08 -11.07 -13.90
C THR A 456 13.03 -12.06 -14.57
N LYS A 457 13.65 -11.69 -15.72
CA LYS A 457 14.64 -12.54 -16.38
C LYS A 457 15.82 -12.85 -15.44
N LEU A 458 16.35 -11.83 -14.77
CA LEU A 458 17.50 -12.01 -13.89
C LEU A 458 17.17 -12.84 -12.64
N GLU A 459 15.99 -12.67 -12.06
CA GLU A 459 15.51 -13.50 -10.95
C GLU A 459 15.37 -14.97 -11.36
N LEU A 460 14.77 -15.24 -12.52
CA LEU A 460 14.62 -16.59 -13.04
C LEU A 460 15.98 -17.24 -13.34
N TRP A 461 16.94 -16.47 -13.86
CA TRP A 461 18.31 -16.92 -14.11
C TRP A 461 19.06 -17.21 -12.80
N LYS A 462 18.97 -16.31 -11.80
CA LYS A 462 19.56 -16.51 -10.47
C LYS A 462 18.97 -17.71 -9.73
N GLN A 463 17.70 -18.03 -9.98
CA GLN A 463 17.01 -19.22 -9.47
C GLN A 463 17.36 -20.50 -10.24
N GLY A 464 18.15 -20.43 -11.32
CA GLY A 464 18.52 -21.58 -12.15
C GLY A 464 17.39 -22.12 -13.02
N LYS A 465 16.26 -21.41 -13.16
CA LYS A 465 15.09 -21.84 -13.93
C LYS A 465 15.25 -21.62 -15.43
N ILE A 466 16.08 -20.66 -15.82
CA ILE A 466 16.38 -20.33 -17.22
C ILE A 466 17.89 -20.18 -17.44
N ASP A 467 18.34 -20.46 -18.66
CA ASP A 467 19.66 -20.08 -19.13
C ASP A 467 19.72 -18.55 -19.38
N TRP A 468 20.92 -18.03 -19.65
CA TRP A 468 21.10 -16.60 -19.90
C TRP A 468 20.37 -16.14 -21.18
N ASP A 469 20.14 -17.05 -22.12
CA ASP A 469 19.49 -16.80 -23.39
C ASP A 469 17.96 -16.80 -23.27
N GLY A 470 17.41 -17.29 -22.14
CA GLY A 470 15.98 -17.27 -21.81
C GLY A 470 15.28 -18.62 -21.98
N ASN A 471 15.99 -19.68 -22.38
CA ASN A 471 15.45 -21.02 -22.44
C ASN A 471 15.35 -21.62 -21.04
N ARG A 472 14.26 -22.35 -20.78
CA ARG A 472 14.04 -23.00 -19.48
C ARG A 472 14.98 -24.21 -19.35
N LEU A 473 15.74 -24.25 -18.26
CA LEU A 473 16.73 -25.30 -18.00
C LEU A 473 16.12 -26.56 -17.37
N GLN A 474 14.92 -26.45 -16.81
CA GLN A 474 14.18 -27.55 -16.23
C GLN A 474 12.76 -27.56 -16.80
N PRO A 475 12.31 -28.63 -17.50
CA PRO A 475 10.89 -28.94 -17.52
C PRO A 475 10.47 -29.18 -16.06
N ASP A 476 9.34 -28.66 -15.62
CA ASP A 476 8.82 -28.96 -14.29
C ASP A 476 8.74 -30.50 -14.12
N ASP A 477 9.67 -31.13 -13.39
CA ASP A 477 9.61 -32.57 -13.05
C ASP A 477 8.41 -32.90 -12.12
N ASP A 478 7.64 -31.89 -11.70
CA ASP A 478 6.34 -32.03 -11.03
C ASP A 478 5.17 -32.20 -12.02
N ASP A 479 5.35 -31.93 -13.32
CA ASP A 479 4.32 -32.18 -14.34
C ASP A 479 4.45 -33.58 -14.99
N SER A 480 5.57 -34.29 -14.76
CA SER A 480 5.81 -35.63 -15.35
C SER A 480 5.55 -36.81 -14.40
N SER A 481 4.94 -36.59 -13.23
CA SER A 481 4.50 -37.68 -12.33
C SER A 481 3.00 -37.71 -12.05
N ASN A 482 2.21 -36.91 -12.77
CA ASN A 482 0.77 -37.15 -12.84
C ASN A 482 0.51 -38.07 -14.02
N ASN A 483 0.28 -39.35 -13.71
CA ASN A 483 -0.41 -40.24 -14.64
C ASN A 483 -1.63 -39.48 -15.20
N GLU A 484 -1.69 -39.27 -16.52
CA GLU A 484 -2.85 -38.65 -17.21
C GLU A 484 -4.17 -39.39 -16.90
N SER A 485 -4.11 -40.60 -16.35
CA SER A 485 -5.25 -41.39 -15.87
C SER A 485 -5.85 -40.94 -14.52
N ASP A 486 -5.24 -40.01 -13.78
CA ASP A 486 -5.72 -39.56 -12.46
C ASP A 486 -6.41 -38.17 -12.49
N SER A 487 -6.58 -37.61 -13.70
CA SER A 487 -7.21 -36.30 -13.92
C SER A 487 -8.74 -36.31 -13.77
N LEU A 488 -9.37 -37.49 -13.84
CA LEU A 488 -10.82 -37.68 -13.72
C LEU A 488 -11.29 -37.79 -12.25
N THR A 489 -10.38 -37.71 -11.29
CA THR A 489 -10.64 -37.94 -9.84
C THR A 489 -10.16 -36.78 -8.95
N ARG A 490 -10.16 -35.53 -9.45
CA ARG A 490 -9.89 -34.35 -8.61
C ARG A 490 -11.09 -34.00 -7.71
N VAL A 491 -11.11 -34.54 -6.50
CA VAL A 491 -12.19 -34.31 -5.50
C VAL A 491 -12.03 -32.97 -4.75
N ASP A 492 -10.83 -32.34 -4.74
CA ASP A 492 -10.58 -31.08 -4.03
C ASP A 492 -10.25 -29.94 -4.99
N VAL A 493 -10.97 -28.82 -4.84
CA VAL A 493 -10.90 -27.65 -5.73
C VAL A 493 -9.96 -26.58 -5.19
N ALA A 494 -9.83 -26.50 -3.86
CA ALA A 494 -9.06 -25.47 -3.16
C ALA A 494 -8.15 -26.11 -2.11
N ARG A 495 -6.91 -26.50 -2.49
CA ARG A 495 -5.91 -27.04 -1.54
C ARG A 495 -4.92 -25.98 -1.08
N LYS A 496 -4.52 -25.10 -1.99
CA LYS A 496 -3.70 -23.92 -1.71
C LYS A 496 -4.53 -22.67 -1.90
N VAL A 497 -4.89 -22.01 -0.80
CA VAL A 497 -5.76 -20.83 -0.82
C VAL A 497 -4.94 -19.59 -0.48
N LEU A 498 -4.98 -18.58 -1.36
CA LEU A 498 -4.47 -17.24 -1.05
C LEU A 498 -5.62 -16.39 -0.50
N VAL A 499 -5.49 -15.91 0.73
CA VAL A 499 -6.51 -15.10 1.40
C VAL A 499 -6.04 -13.65 1.46
N TYR A 500 -6.82 -12.72 0.91
CA TYR A 500 -6.54 -11.30 1.06
C TYR A 500 -6.98 -10.83 2.45
N LEU A 501 -6.02 -10.59 3.35
CA LEU A 501 -6.28 -10.18 4.72
C LEU A 501 -6.55 -8.67 4.79
N ARG A 502 -7.73 -8.31 5.29
CA ARG A 502 -8.10 -6.93 5.62
C ARG A 502 -8.64 -6.85 7.05
N LEU A 503 -8.42 -5.73 7.74
CA LEU A 503 -8.91 -5.52 9.10
C LEU A 503 -10.44 -5.43 9.18
N ASP A 504 -11.09 -4.77 8.21
CA ASP A 504 -12.55 -4.61 8.14
C ASP A 504 -13.26 -5.94 7.83
N GLY A 505 -12.71 -6.76 6.93
CA GLY A 505 -13.28 -8.07 6.58
C GLY A 505 -12.81 -9.27 7.42
N LEU A 506 -12.10 -9.04 8.53
CA LEU A 506 -11.44 -10.12 9.28
C LEU A 506 -12.41 -11.17 9.88
N PRO A 507 -13.53 -10.78 10.52
CA PRO A 507 -14.47 -11.76 11.08
C PRO A 507 -15.06 -12.65 9.97
N SER A 508 -15.44 -12.02 8.87
CA SER A 508 -15.98 -12.63 7.66
C SER A 508 -15.03 -13.69 7.08
N LEU A 509 -13.74 -13.35 7.03
CA LEU A 509 -12.67 -14.27 6.62
C LEU A 509 -12.52 -15.47 7.56
N PHE A 510 -12.53 -15.26 8.87
CA PHE A 510 -12.38 -16.37 9.83
C PHE A 510 -13.57 -17.33 9.77
N THR A 511 -14.78 -16.82 9.59
CA THR A 511 -15.97 -17.64 9.34
C THR A 511 -15.76 -18.51 8.10
N MET A 512 -15.30 -17.91 6.99
CA MET A 512 -15.04 -18.65 5.75
C MET A 512 -13.92 -19.70 5.91
N VAL A 513 -12.80 -19.32 6.52
CA VAL A 513 -11.65 -20.19 6.74
C VAL A 513 -12.03 -21.38 7.64
N ASN A 514 -12.93 -21.16 8.62
CA ASN A 514 -13.47 -22.22 9.45
C ASN A 514 -14.19 -23.31 8.64
N LEU A 515 -14.90 -22.94 7.57
CA LEU A 515 -15.62 -23.91 6.73
C LEU A 515 -14.67 -24.87 6.02
N PHE A 516 -13.45 -24.43 5.73
CA PHE A 516 -12.42 -25.28 5.13
C PHE A 516 -11.69 -26.18 6.14
N ALA A 517 -11.84 -25.95 7.45
CA ALA A 517 -11.23 -26.79 8.48
C ALA A 517 -11.93 -28.16 8.51
N ALA A 518 -11.20 -29.22 8.16
CA ALA A 518 -11.67 -30.61 8.31
C ALA A 518 -11.08 -31.24 9.57
N LYS A 519 -11.84 -32.12 10.23
CA LYS A 519 -11.35 -32.87 11.40
C LYS A 519 -10.32 -33.91 10.94
N ARG A 520 -9.22 -34.05 11.68
CA ARG A 520 -8.23 -35.12 11.47
C ARG A 520 -8.91 -36.45 11.82
N GLU A 521 -9.10 -37.34 10.86
CA GLU A 521 -9.49 -38.72 11.16
C GLU A 521 -8.35 -39.37 11.98
N ASP A 522 -8.71 -39.97 13.11
CA ASP A 522 -7.79 -40.67 14.00
C ASP A 522 -7.08 -41.78 13.21
N LEU A 523 -5.75 -41.73 13.21
CA LEU A 523 -4.88 -42.72 12.56
C LEU A 523 -4.83 -44.07 13.32
N ASP A 524 -5.69 -44.28 14.33
CA ASP A 524 -5.55 -45.35 15.32
C ASP A 524 -6.50 -46.56 15.11
N THR A 525 -7.35 -46.59 14.08
CA THR A 525 -8.29 -47.72 13.86
C THR A 525 -8.07 -48.46 12.54
N LEU A 526 -6.83 -48.88 12.28
CA LEU A 526 -6.53 -49.92 11.27
C LEU A 526 -5.80 -51.08 11.96
N GLU A 527 -6.52 -51.84 12.79
CA GLU A 527 -6.07 -53.17 13.16
C GLU A 527 -6.24 -54.13 11.96
N PRO A 528 -5.18 -54.83 11.52
CA PRO A 528 -5.31 -55.84 10.49
C PRO A 528 -6.00 -57.08 11.08
N LYS A 529 -7.18 -57.42 10.56
CA LYS A 529 -7.83 -58.72 10.82
C LYS A 529 -6.92 -59.85 10.34
N THR A 530 -6.28 -60.55 11.28
CA THR A 530 -5.54 -61.78 11.05
C THR A 530 -6.52 -62.93 10.84
N THR A 531 -6.39 -63.63 9.70
CA THR A 531 -7.02 -64.94 9.49
C THR A 531 -5.89 -65.95 9.28
N HIS A 532 -5.97 -67.07 9.99
CA HIS A 532 -5.02 -68.17 10.09
C HIS A 532 -4.72 -68.87 8.75
N GLU A 533 -3.48 -69.32 8.54
CA GLU A 533 -3.11 -70.76 8.50
C GLU A 533 -1.58 -70.95 8.46
N ALA A 534 -1.13 -72.07 9.04
CA ALA A 534 0.25 -72.42 9.36
C ALA A 534 0.82 -73.47 8.39
N ASP A 535 2.09 -73.34 8.00
CA ASP A 535 3.07 -74.44 7.93
C ASP A 535 4.49 -73.91 7.63
N ALA A 536 5.50 -74.53 8.25
CA ALA A 536 6.90 -74.10 8.35
C ALA A 536 7.84 -74.81 7.32
N PRO A 537 9.18 -74.77 7.42
CA PRO A 537 10.12 -73.62 7.36
C PRO A 537 11.27 -73.83 6.33
N SER A 538 11.93 -72.78 5.80
CA SER A 538 13.39 -72.79 5.48
C SER A 538 13.94 -71.50 4.83
N GLN A 539 14.97 -70.96 5.50
CA GLN A 539 16.15 -70.21 5.01
C GLN A 539 16.05 -68.77 4.41
N PRO A 540 17.07 -67.92 4.68
CA PRO A 540 17.05 -66.49 4.36
C PRO A 540 17.67 -66.25 2.98
N THR A 541 16.91 -65.61 2.07
CA THR A 541 17.45 -65.11 0.80
C THR A 541 17.14 -63.62 0.64
N LEU A 542 18.23 -62.84 0.71
CA LEU A 542 18.49 -61.58 -0.01
C LEU A 542 17.26 -60.81 -0.55
N LEU A 543 16.79 -59.83 0.22
CA LEU A 543 15.95 -58.73 -0.28
C LEU A 543 16.79 -57.78 -1.16
N LYS A 544 16.83 -58.03 -2.46
CA LYS A 544 17.05 -57.00 -3.49
C LYS A 544 15.66 -56.58 -3.99
N HIS A 545 15.18 -55.42 -3.55
CA HIS A 545 14.26 -54.49 -4.25
C HIS A 545 13.72 -53.46 -3.24
N PRO A 546 14.26 -52.23 -3.17
CA PRO A 546 13.68 -51.14 -2.37
C PRO A 546 12.56 -50.44 -3.16
N GLY A 547 11.58 -51.20 -3.67
CA GLY A 547 10.57 -50.67 -4.60
C GLY A 547 9.17 -51.25 -4.49
N ALA A 548 8.88 -52.13 -3.52
CA ALA A 548 7.59 -52.86 -3.50
C ALA A 548 6.92 -52.97 -2.11
N LEU A 549 7.20 -52.02 -1.20
CA LEU A 549 6.48 -51.89 0.08
C LEU A 549 6.01 -50.45 0.37
N ALA A 550 6.05 -49.57 -0.63
CA ALA A 550 5.46 -48.23 -0.58
C ALA A 550 4.06 -48.20 -1.22
N SER A 551 3.38 -49.34 -1.31
CA SER A 551 2.00 -49.40 -1.80
C SER A 551 1.02 -49.01 -0.70
N VAL A 552 0.44 -47.82 -0.88
CA VAL A 552 -0.83 -47.33 -0.32
C VAL A 552 -0.82 -46.89 1.15
N VAL A 553 -0.01 -45.87 1.45
CA VAL A 553 -0.43 -44.85 2.43
C VAL A 553 -0.42 -43.51 1.70
N THR A 554 -1.56 -43.14 1.11
CA THR A 554 -1.77 -41.78 0.59
C THR A 554 -1.84 -40.83 1.78
N LEU A 555 -0.68 -40.30 2.22
CA LEU A 555 -0.64 -39.16 3.13
C LEU A 555 -1.35 -37.99 2.44
N ARG A 556 -2.62 -37.72 2.80
CA ARG A 556 -3.33 -36.52 2.33
C ARG A 556 -2.54 -35.29 2.78
N ARG A 557 -2.03 -34.50 1.83
CA ARG A 557 -1.35 -33.23 2.14
C ARG A 557 -2.36 -32.27 2.80
N PRO A 558 -2.00 -31.62 3.92
CA PRO A 558 -2.91 -30.72 4.63
C PRO A 558 -3.24 -29.47 3.79
N LEU A 559 -4.44 -28.91 4.00
CA LEU A 559 -4.85 -27.64 3.43
C LEU A 559 -3.85 -26.53 3.80
N GLN A 560 -3.38 -25.78 2.80
CA GLN A 560 -2.46 -24.67 3.00
C GLN A 560 -3.16 -23.36 2.69
N MET A 561 -3.18 -22.46 3.66
CA MET A 561 -3.69 -21.11 3.47
C MET A 561 -2.56 -20.10 3.64
N HIS A 562 -2.46 -19.17 2.70
CA HIS A 562 -1.51 -18.08 2.75
C HIS A 562 -2.27 -16.77 2.82
N GLY A 563 -2.10 -16.03 3.89
CA GLY A 563 -2.72 -14.72 4.09
C GLY A 563 -1.80 -13.63 3.56
N LEU A 564 -2.30 -12.78 2.68
CA LEU A 564 -1.58 -11.61 2.18
C LEU A 564 -2.31 -10.35 2.63
N ARG A 565 -1.66 -9.52 3.44
CA ARG A 565 -2.15 -8.18 3.78
C ARG A 565 -1.48 -7.15 2.87
N LEU A 566 -2.28 -6.35 2.18
CA LEU A 566 -1.78 -5.25 1.35
C LEU A 566 -1.97 -3.93 2.09
N MET A 567 -0.90 -3.14 2.20
CA MET A 567 -0.97 -1.78 2.72
C MET A 567 -0.65 -0.79 1.61
N GLU A 568 -1.37 0.32 1.60
CA GLU A 568 -1.12 1.39 0.64
C GLU A 568 0.26 2.01 0.86
N LEU A 569 0.99 2.14 -0.23
CA LEU A 569 2.21 2.91 -0.31
C LEU A 569 1.89 4.35 -0.69
N THR A 570 1.97 5.26 0.29
CA THR A 570 1.82 6.70 0.05
C THR A 570 3.18 7.39 -0.12
N GLU A 571 3.17 8.67 -0.50
CA GLU A 571 4.37 9.51 -0.56
C GLU A 571 4.93 9.91 0.82
N ARG A 572 4.32 9.43 1.92
CA ARG A 572 4.68 9.74 3.30
C ARG A 572 5.95 9.01 3.73
N GLU A 573 6.76 9.66 4.56
CA GLU A 573 7.99 9.08 5.12
C GLU A 573 7.66 7.84 5.96
N SER A 574 6.57 7.89 6.74
CA SER A 574 6.06 6.74 7.50
C SER A 574 5.76 5.51 6.63
N SER A 575 5.26 5.71 5.41
CA SER A 575 4.97 4.60 4.47
C SER A 575 6.24 3.99 3.93
N VAL A 576 7.25 4.83 3.65
CA VAL A 576 8.58 4.40 3.20
C VAL A 576 9.28 3.59 4.29
N MET A 577 9.26 4.06 5.55
CA MET A 577 9.80 3.32 6.71
C MET A 577 9.15 1.95 6.90
N ARG A 578 7.82 1.83 6.69
CA ARG A 578 7.12 0.53 6.77
C ARG A 578 7.65 -0.46 5.73
N VAL A 579 8.06 0.00 4.55
CA VAL A 579 8.59 -0.90 3.52
C VAL A 579 10.02 -1.35 3.84
N SER A 580 10.86 -0.47 4.38
CA SER A 580 12.21 -0.86 4.82
C SER A 580 12.19 -1.78 6.03
N GLU A 581 11.18 -1.69 6.90
CA GLU A 581 11.04 -2.48 8.14
C GLU A 581 9.97 -3.58 8.07
N ILE A 582 9.68 -4.10 6.87
CA ILE A 582 8.51 -4.94 6.63
C ILE A 582 8.51 -6.24 7.45
N GLU A 583 9.67 -6.84 7.73
CA GLU A 583 9.79 -8.09 8.49
C GLU A 583 9.41 -7.90 9.96
N GLU A 584 9.91 -6.84 10.60
CA GLU A 584 9.59 -6.54 12.00
C GLU A 584 8.13 -6.10 12.14
N PHE A 585 7.63 -5.35 11.17
CA PHE A 585 6.23 -4.93 11.12
C PHE A 585 5.29 -6.13 10.93
N ALA A 586 5.58 -7.02 9.98
CA ALA A 586 4.77 -8.23 9.71
C ALA A 586 4.70 -9.16 10.92
N ALA A 587 5.80 -9.34 11.65
CA ALA A 587 5.83 -10.18 12.85
C ALA A 587 4.98 -9.63 14.00
N ARG A 588 4.65 -8.33 14.02
CA ARG A 588 3.87 -7.68 15.07
C ARG A 588 2.44 -7.36 14.64
N ASP A 589 2.11 -7.57 13.38
CA ASP A 589 0.83 -7.21 12.83
C ASP A 589 -0.33 -7.99 13.47
N PRO A 590 -1.35 -7.31 14.03
CA PRO A 590 -2.43 -7.98 14.75
C PRO A 590 -3.29 -8.85 13.83
N VAL A 591 -3.45 -8.47 12.56
CA VAL A 591 -4.26 -9.22 11.59
C VAL A 591 -3.57 -10.53 11.22
N ILE A 592 -2.26 -10.49 10.90
CA ILE A 592 -1.49 -11.70 10.62
C ILE A 592 -1.43 -12.61 11.85
N LYS A 593 -1.21 -12.06 13.05
CA LYS A 593 -1.22 -12.86 14.28
C LYS A 593 -2.58 -13.50 14.53
N ALA A 594 -3.67 -12.75 14.40
CA ALA A 594 -5.01 -13.28 14.56
C ALA A 594 -5.29 -14.40 13.56
N PHE A 595 -4.91 -14.22 12.29
CA PHE A 595 -5.05 -15.25 11.25
C PHE A 595 -4.19 -16.49 11.52
N GLY A 596 -2.94 -16.31 11.95
CA GLY A 596 -2.05 -17.41 12.32
C GLY A 596 -2.54 -18.18 13.55
N THR A 597 -2.94 -17.49 14.62
CA THR A 597 -3.49 -18.11 15.84
C THR A 597 -4.82 -18.83 15.55
N PHE A 598 -5.70 -18.24 14.74
CA PHE A 598 -6.94 -18.88 14.30
C PHE A 598 -6.67 -20.14 13.48
N GLY A 599 -5.77 -20.07 12.50
CA GLY A 599 -5.35 -21.23 11.71
C GLY A 599 -4.79 -22.36 12.56
N GLN A 600 -3.89 -22.04 13.50
CA GLN A 600 -3.35 -23.00 14.45
C GLN A 600 -4.43 -23.67 15.30
N SER A 601 -5.43 -22.90 15.77
CA SER A 601 -6.56 -23.45 16.53
C SER A 601 -7.47 -24.40 15.75
N ARG A 602 -7.37 -24.39 14.41
CA ARG A 602 -8.19 -25.18 13.49
C ARG A 602 -7.36 -26.20 12.70
N ASP A 603 -6.12 -26.44 13.10
CA ASP A 603 -5.17 -27.35 12.43
C ASP A 603 -4.95 -27.05 10.93
N ILE A 604 -5.06 -25.78 10.53
CA ILE A 604 -4.79 -25.34 9.16
C ILE A 604 -3.34 -24.88 9.05
N ALA A 605 -2.62 -25.30 8.02
CA ALA A 605 -1.28 -24.79 7.73
C ALA A 605 -1.39 -23.36 7.19
N VAL A 606 -1.12 -22.37 8.05
CA VAL A 606 -1.28 -20.95 7.74
C VAL A 606 0.07 -20.24 7.65
N GLY A 607 0.28 -19.48 6.58
CA GLY A 607 1.35 -18.48 6.45
C GLY A 607 0.76 -17.08 6.30
N GLY A 608 1.49 -16.05 6.71
CA GLY A 608 1.06 -14.65 6.58
C GLY A 608 2.19 -13.76 6.07
N GLN A 609 1.86 -12.84 5.16
CA GLN A 609 2.79 -11.86 4.60
C GLN A 609 2.14 -10.47 4.50
N ILE A 610 2.96 -9.42 4.65
CA ILE A 610 2.59 -8.04 4.34
C ILE A 610 3.29 -7.60 3.06
N ALA A 611 2.57 -6.90 2.19
CA ALA A 611 3.17 -6.15 1.09
C ALA A 611 2.68 -4.70 1.13
N VAL A 612 3.61 -3.76 1.08
CA VAL A 612 3.31 -2.32 0.98
C VAL A 612 3.51 -1.89 -0.46
N VAL A 613 2.42 -1.59 -1.17
CA VAL A 613 2.44 -1.33 -2.62
C VAL A 613 1.45 -0.21 -2.97
N PRO A 614 1.58 0.47 -4.13
CA PRO A 614 0.56 1.42 -4.57
C PRO A 614 -0.78 0.75 -4.89
N ASP A 615 -1.90 1.44 -4.66
CA ASP A 615 -3.28 0.95 -4.88
C ASP A 615 -3.51 0.31 -6.25
N HIS A 616 -3.07 1.00 -7.32
CA HIS A 616 -3.21 0.51 -8.70
C HIS A 616 -2.46 -0.82 -8.98
N SER A 617 -1.63 -1.27 -8.04
CA SER A 617 -0.86 -2.52 -8.16
C SER A 617 -1.29 -3.62 -7.19
N PHE A 618 -2.36 -3.42 -6.44
CA PHE A 618 -2.91 -4.42 -5.53
C PHE A 618 -3.30 -5.69 -6.28
N SER A 619 -4.06 -5.54 -7.39
CA SER A 619 -4.48 -6.66 -8.23
C SER A 619 -3.28 -7.44 -8.78
N GLY A 620 -2.29 -6.73 -9.34
CA GLY A 620 -1.06 -7.34 -9.87
C GLY A 620 -0.25 -8.08 -8.80
N THR A 621 -0.14 -7.51 -7.61
CA THR A 621 0.61 -8.12 -6.49
C THR A 621 -0.08 -9.39 -6.00
N LEU A 622 -1.41 -9.38 -5.84
CA LEU A 622 -2.19 -10.56 -5.47
C LEU A 622 -2.03 -11.68 -6.51
N LEU A 623 -2.10 -11.36 -7.80
CA LEU A 623 -1.98 -12.32 -8.88
C LEU A 623 -0.56 -12.89 -9.02
N SER A 624 0.47 -12.05 -8.90
CA SER A 624 1.87 -12.50 -8.89
C SER A 624 2.09 -13.49 -7.75
N ARG A 625 1.61 -13.16 -6.55
CA ARG A 625 1.72 -14.03 -5.37
C ARG A 625 0.93 -15.32 -5.51
N ALA A 626 -0.29 -15.26 -6.05
CA ALA A 626 -1.06 -16.46 -6.36
C ALA A 626 -0.31 -17.38 -7.34
N ARG A 627 0.36 -16.81 -8.34
CA ARG A 627 1.17 -17.58 -9.31
C ARG A 627 2.44 -18.17 -8.67
N GLU A 628 3.15 -17.40 -7.86
CA GLU A 628 4.34 -17.85 -7.13
C GLU A 628 4.03 -19.00 -6.16
N LEU A 629 2.90 -18.92 -5.44
CA LEU A 629 2.45 -19.94 -4.50
C LEU A 629 1.75 -21.13 -5.18
N ARG A 630 1.46 -21.02 -6.49
CA ARG A 630 0.59 -21.94 -7.24
C ARG A 630 -0.74 -22.16 -6.51
N SER A 631 -1.40 -21.06 -6.13
CA SER A 631 -2.68 -21.08 -5.43
C SER A 631 -3.81 -21.56 -6.35
N ASP A 632 -4.67 -22.43 -5.83
CA ASP A 632 -5.84 -22.95 -6.56
C ASP A 632 -7.02 -21.96 -6.49
N LEU A 633 -7.14 -21.24 -5.36
CA LEU A 633 -8.21 -20.30 -5.07
C LEU A 633 -7.66 -19.01 -4.45
N ILE A 634 -8.10 -17.86 -4.95
CA ILE A 634 -7.94 -16.55 -4.28
C ILE A 634 -9.25 -16.22 -3.56
N LEU A 635 -9.21 -16.02 -2.25
CA LEU A 635 -10.33 -15.61 -1.43
C LEU A 635 -10.22 -14.11 -1.09
N LEU A 636 -11.20 -13.33 -1.52
CA LEU A 636 -11.26 -11.88 -1.37
C LEU A 636 -12.49 -11.49 -0.51
N PRO A 637 -12.33 -10.93 0.69
CA PRO A 637 -13.45 -10.39 1.43
C PRO A 637 -13.88 -9.05 0.83
N TRP A 638 -15.18 -8.80 0.70
CA TRP A 638 -15.67 -7.49 0.29
C TRP A 638 -15.42 -6.46 1.38
N SER A 639 -15.01 -5.25 0.99
CA SER A 639 -14.74 -4.17 1.95
C SER A 639 -16.02 -3.71 2.65
N GLU A 640 -15.97 -3.60 3.98
CA GLU A 640 -17.07 -3.00 4.75
C GLU A 640 -17.12 -1.48 4.60
N THR A 641 -16.00 -0.84 4.29
CA THR A 641 -15.92 0.61 4.00
C THR A 641 -16.23 0.94 2.53
N GLY A 642 -16.24 -0.07 1.65
CA GLY A 642 -16.29 0.10 0.19
C GLY A 642 -15.02 0.68 -0.44
N THR A 643 -14.02 1.06 0.36
CA THR A 643 -12.77 1.69 -0.10
C THR A 643 -11.58 0.72 -0.03
N MET A 644 -10.46 1.11 -0.62
CA MET A 644 -9.18 0.41 -0.40
C MET A 644 -8.66 0.58 1.04
N SER A 645 -9.08 1.65 1.73
CA SER A 645 -8.73 1.89 3.14
C SER A 645 -9.48 0.93 4.07
N GLU A 646 -8.73 0.31 4.98
CA GLU A 646 -9.28 -0.49 6.08
C GLU A 646 -9.91 0.38 7.18
N TYR A 647 -9.59 1.68 7.23
CA TYR A 647 -10.13 2.62 8.22
C TYR A 647 -11.27 3.45 7.62
N PRO A 648 -12.38 3.64 8.36
CA PRO A 648 -13.44 4.54 7.93
C PRO A 648 -12.91 5.98 7.86
N ASN A 649 -13.17 6.66 6.73
CA ASN A 649 -12.83 8.08 6.58
C ASN A 649 -13.75 8.93 7.46
N PHE A 650 -13.24 9.44 8.58
CA PHE A 650 -13.99 10.31 9.50
C PHE A 650 -14.50 11.63 8.87
N PHE A 651 -13.91 12.04 7.74
CA PHE A 651 -14.27 13.28 7.04
C PHE A 651 -15.36 13.08 5.98
N ASP A 652 -15.77 11.84 5.69
CA ASP A 652 -16.86 11.61 4.76
C ASP A 652 -18.20 11.77 5.47
N THR A 653 -18.95 12.81 5.11
CA THR A 653 -20.16 13.26 5.82
C THR A 653 -21.35 12.31 5.72
N LYS A 654 -21.23 11.23 4.93
CA LYS A 654 -22.19 10.13 4.85
C LYS A 654 -21.42 8.80 4.78
N PRO A 655 -21.79 7.77 5.57
CA PRO A 655 -21.30 6.42 5.31
C PRO A 655 -21.74 6.03 3.90
N SER A 656 -20.78 5.92 2.98
CA SER A 656 -21.03 5.44 1.62
C SER A 656 -21.49 3.98 1.69
N ASP A 657 -22.49 3.62 0.87
CA ASP A 657 -22.94 2.24 0.76
C ASP A 657 -21.72 1.38 0.32
N PRO A 658 -21.32 0.34 1.09
CA PRO A 658 -20.10 -0.43 0.82
C PRO A 658 -20.07 -1.09 -0.56
N LEU A 659 -21.24 -1.31 -1.15
CA LEU A 659 -21.38 -1.87 -2.50
C LEU A 659 -21.32 -0.79 -3.59
N ALA A 660 -21.76 0.43 -3.29
CA ALA A 660 -21.87 1.50 -4.28
C ALA A 660 -20.52 2.11 -4.67
N ASN A 661 -19.49 1.90 -3.86
CA ASN A 661 -18.18 2.47 -4.10
C ASN A 661 -17.44 1.70 -5.23
N ALA A 662 -16.98 2.45 -6.23
CA ALA A 662 -16.39 1.86 -7.44
C ALA A 662 -15.00 1.26 -7.19
N ASP A 663 -14.22 1.82 -6.27
CA ASP A 663 -12.80 1.47 -6.10
C ASP A 663 -12.62 -0.04 -5.84
N PHE A 664 -13.30 -0.58 -4.81
CA PHE A 664 -13.17 -2.00 -4.48
C PHE A 664 -13.77 -2.92 -5.56
N SER A 665 -14.88 -2.51 -6.18
CA SER A 665 -15.51 -3.27 -7.27
C SER A 665 -14.59 -3.41 -8.50
N THR A 666 -13.79 -2.38 -8.80
CA THR A 666 -12.83 -2.43 -9.92
C THR A 666 -11.67 -3.39 -9.65
N LEU A 667 -11.16 -3.42 -8.41
CA LEU A 667 -10.15 -4.38 -7.98
C LEU A 667 -10.67 -5.82 -8.10
N ALA A 668 -11.87 -6.11 -7.56
CA ALA A 668 -12.46 -7.44 -7.65
C ALA A 668 -12.63 -7.88 -9.11
N LEU A 669 -13.13 -6.99 -9.98
CA LEU A 669 -13.29 -7.26 -11.41
C LEU A 669 -11.95 -7.53 -12.10
N GLU A 670 -10.91 -6.76 -11.78
CA GLU A 670 -9.59 -6.92 -12.38
C GLU A 670 -8.95 -8.25 -11.97
N ILE A 671 -9.09 -8.65 -10.70
CA ILE A 671 -8.64 -9.95 -10.18
C ILE A 671 -9.37 -11.07 -10.91
N TYR A 672 -10.70 -11.03 -10.96
CA TYR A 672 -11.48 -12.05 -11.68
C TYR A 672 -11.04 -12.21 -13.14
N ARG A 673 -10.82 -11.09 -13.86
CA ARG A 673 -10.44 -11.12 -15.27
C ARG A 673 -9.07 -11.75 -15.48
N LYS A 674 -8.08 -11.39 -14.65
CA LYS A 674 -6.69 -11.81 -14.81
C LYS A 674 -6.39 -13.17 -14.17
N ALA A 675 -7.11 -13.55 -13.11
CA ALA A 675 -6.92 -14.81 -12.41
C ALA A 675 -7.49 -16.02 -13.16
N HIS A 676 -8.53 -15.81 -14.00
CA HIS A 676 -9.29 -16.86 -14.68
C HIS A 676 -8.44 -17.86 -15.48
N GLU A 677 -7.25 -17.46 -15.93
CA GLU A 677 -6.31 -18.32 -16.66
C GLU A 677 -5.51 -19.28 -15.76
N HIS A 678 -5.42 -19.00 -14.45
CA HIS A 678 -4.46 -19.66 -13.57
C HIS A 678 -5.09 -20.26 -12.31
N CYS A 679 -6.05 -19.58 -11.69
CA CYS A 679 -6.66 -19.98 -10.42
C CYS A 679 -8.14 -19.57 -10.34
N GLY A 680 -8.92 -20.24 -9.49
CA GLY A 680 -10.27 -19.80 -9.16
C GLY A 680 -10.25 -18.56 -8.27
N VAL A 681 -11.34 -17.79 -8.27
CA VAL A 681 -11.50 -16.60 -7.41
C VAL A 681 -12.85 -16.70 -6.70
N GLY A 682 -12.84 -16.46 -5.38
CA GLY A 682 -14.03 -16.36 -4.55
C GLY A 682 -14.08 -15.00 -3.87
N VAL A 683 -15.13 -14.22 -4.12
CA VAL A 683 -15.41 -12.96 -3.42
C VAL A 683 -16.48 -13.19 -2.37
N TYR A 684 -16.15 -12.94 -1.12
CA TYR A 684 -17.02 -13.19 0.03
C TYR A 684 -17.65 -11.89 0.54
N LEU A 685 -18.98 -11.85 0.57
CA LEU A 685 -19.79 -10.75 1.08
C LEU A 685 -20.46 -11.20 2.36
N ASP A 686 -20.14 -10.54 3.47
CA ASP A 686 -20.72 -10.88 4.77
C ASP A 686 -22.10 -10.26 4.99
N ARG A 687 -22.85 -10.79 5.95
CA ARG A 687 -24.15 -10.27 6.36
C ARG A 687 -24.09 -8.82 6.84
N THR A 688 -22.98 -8.38 7.42
CA THR A 688 -22.77 -7.00 7.91
C THR A 688 -22.81 -5.99 6.75
N VAL A 689 -22.14 -6.32 5.65
CA VAL A 689 -22.13 -5.55 4.40
C VAL A 689 -23.53 -5.48 3.78
N LEU A 690 -24.28 -6.59 3.84
CA LEU A 690 -25.61 -6.72 3.23
C LEU A 690 -26.72 -6.05 4.07
N SER A 691 -26.58 -5.96 5.40
CA SER A 691 -27.58 -5.40 6.32
C SER A 691 -27.60 -3.86 6.41
N SER A 692 -26.60 -3.18 5.82
CA SER A 692 -26.31 -1.75 6.03
C SER A 692 -27.44 -0.74 5.67
N LYS A 693 -28.56 -1.17 5.04
CA LYS A 693 -29.68 -0.27 4.67
C LYS A 693 -30.49 0.25 5.88
N ASP A 694 -30.64 -0.52 6.95
CA ASP A 694 -31.57 -0.17 8.04
C ASP A 694 -31.03 0.88 9.03
N ASN A 695 -29.71 1.05 9.09
CA ASN A 695 -29.09 2.10 9.92
C ASN A 695 -29.15 3.50 9.28
N LEU A 696 -29.47 3.60 7.98
CA LEU A 696 -29.53 4.90 7.28
C LEU A 696 -30.87 5.63 7.50
N ASN A 697 -31.97 4.89 7.64
CA ASN A 697 -33.32 5.45 7.76
C ASN A 697 -33.74 5.80 9.21
N SER A 698 -32.97 5.37 10.22
CA SER A 698 -33.27 5.65 11.63
C SER A 698 -32.88 7.06 12.10
N SER A 699 -32.21 7.85 11.25
CA SER A 699 -31.77 9.23 11.57
C SER A 699 -32.74 10.33 11.12
N THR A 700 -33.87 9.99 10.46
CA THR A 700 -34.82 10.97 9.88
C THR A 700 -36.29 10.67 10.19
N SER A 701 -36.64 10.42 11.45
CA SER A 701 -38.02 10.67 11.90
C SER A 701 -38.09 11.31 13.27
N THR A 702 -38.33 12.62 13.25
CA THR A 702 -38.88 13.36 14.38
C THR A 702 -40.31 12.89 14.64
N GLY A 703 -40.52 12.34 15.85
CA GLY A 703 -41.79 12.25 16.57
C GLY A 703 -43.04 11.82 15.81
N HIS A 704 -43.48 10.58 16.02
CA HIS A 704 -44.82 10.27 16.56
C HIS A 704 -44.90 8.79 16.92
N GLN A 705 -45.35 8.50 18.14
CA GLN A 705 -45.71 7.16 18.60
C GLN A 705 -46.70 6.50 17.64
N ARG A 706 -46.44 5.26 17.23
CA ARG A 706 -47.47 4.25 17.02
C ARG A 706 -46.92 2.84 17.23
N THR A 707 -47.75 2.08 17.91
CA THR A 707 -47.60 0.74 18.50
C THR A 707 -47.87 -0.38 17.49
N HIS A 708 -47.32 -1.58 17.78
CA HIS A 708 -47.55 -2.91 17.17
C HIS A 708 -46.80 -3.18 15.84
N SER A 709 -46.16 -4.33 15.58
CA SER A 709 -46.28 -5.70 16.15
C SER A 709 -45.02 -6.55 15.86
N ASN A 710 -44.43 -7.16 16.88
CA ASN A 710 -43.57 -8.36 16.76
C ASN A 710 -44.41 -9.61 17.11
N PRO A 711 -44.30 -10.75 16.40
CA PRO A 711 -44.66 -12.04 16.97
C PRO A 711 -43.46 -12.56 17.80
N VAL A 712 -43.56 -12.52 19.13
CA VAL A 712 -43.81 -13.67 20.01
C VAL A 712 -42.69 -14.73 19.96
N VAL A 713 -41.80 -14.67 20.97
CA VAL A 713 -41.25 -15.86 21.63
C VAL A 713 -41.50 -15.66 23.13
N ASP A 714 -42.12 -16.68 23.73
CA ASP A 714 -42.73 -16.68 25.05
C ASP A 714 -41.81 -16.24 26.20
N ALA A 715 -42.32 -15.27 26.98
CA ALA A 715 -41.76 -14.88 28.26
C ALA A 715 -42.25 -15.84 29.36
N THR A 716 -41.32 -16.55 29.99
CA THR A 716 -41.57 -17.15 31.31
C THR A 716 -41.68 -16.03 32.35
N ARG A 717 -42.72 -16.14 33.19
CA ARG A 717 -43.14 -15.17 34.21
C ARG A 717 -41.99 -14.81 35.17
N GLY A 718 -41.61 -13.54 35.20
CA GLY A 718 -40.77 -12.93 36.23
C GLY A 718 -41.36 -11.60 36.70
N LEU A 719 -41.48 -11.44 38.01
CA LEU A 719 -42.19 -10.37 38.73
C LEU A 719 -41.79 -8.94 38.31
N ALA A 720 -42.78 -8.06 38.15
CA ALA A 720 -42.57 -6.63 37.94
C ALA A 720 -42.03 -5.97 39.21
N ARG A 721 -40.80 -5.45 39.15
CA ARG A 721 -40.17 -4.71 40.25
C ARG A 721 -40.47 -3.22 40.13
N THR A 722 -41.13 -2.66 41.13
CA THR A 722 -41.31 -1.22 41.33
C THR A 722 -39.95 -0.56 41.57
N GLN A 723 -39.60 0.42 40.75
CA GLN A 723 -38.39 1.22 40.91
C GLN A 723 -38.60 2.29 42.00
N THR A 724 -37.79 2.25 43.05
CA THR A 724 -37.58 3.37 43.98
C THR A 724 -36.28 4.10 43.60
N GLY A 725 -36.31 5.43 43.69
CA GLY A 725 -35.38 6.39 43.06
C GLY A 725 -33.92 6.44 43.53
N LEU A 726 -33.31 5.30 43.84
CA LEU A 726 -31.87 5.17 44.14
C LEU A 726 -31.34 3.87 43.51
N SER A 727 -31.18 3.88 42.19
CA SER A 727 -30.38 2.89 41.48
C SER A 727 -29.54 3.64 40.44
N ILE A 728 -28.25 3.81 40.73
CA ILE A 728 -27.25 4.09 39.70
C ILE A 728 -27.14 2.79 38.91
N GLY A 729 -27.97 2.67 37.88
CA GLY A 729 -28.03 1.50 37.01
C GLY A 729 -26.89 1.51 36.00
N VAL A 730 -26.29 0.34 35.82
CA VAL A 730 -25.38 -0.09 34.74
C VAL A 730 -26.12 -0.09 33.38
N GLY A 731 -26.94 0.91 33.11
CA GLY A 731 -27.81 1.00 31.94
C GLY A 731 -27.22 1.82 30.79
N ASP A 732 -26.21 2.64 31.05
CA ASP A 732 -25.62 3.53 30.02
C ASP A 732 -24.26 3.03 29.49
N GLN A 733 -23.62 2.05 30.18
CA GLN A 733 -22.40 1.40 29.69
C GLN A 733 -22.64 0.31 28.64
N THR A 734 -23.88 -0.17 28.48
CA THR A 734 -24.24 -1.21 27.50
C THR A 734 -24.47 -0.69 26.08
N ARG A 735 -24.45 0.64 25.87
CA ARG A 735 -24.63 1.23 24.54
C ARG A 735 -23.39 1.19 23.66
N THR A 736 -22.19 1.07 24.24
CA THR A 736 -20.92 1.00 23.51
C THR A 736 -20.38 -0.42 23.36
N THR A 737 -21.01 -1.41 23.99
CA THR A 737 -20.62 -2.82 23.91
C THR A 737 -21.17 -3.48 22.65
N VAL A 738 -20.28 -3.91 21.76
CA VAL A 738 -20.65 -4.75 20.62
C VAL A 738 -20.83 -6.18 21.13
N HIS A 739 -22.04 -6.72 21.00
CA HIS A 739 -22.36 -8.09 21.39
C HIS A 739 -22.21 -9.03 20.19
N PHE A 740 -21.37 -10.06 20.33
CA PHE A 740 -21.29 -11.16 19.39
C PHE A 740 -22.29 -12.25 19.81
N GLY A 741 -23.31 -12.49 18.99
CA GLY A 741 -24.28 -13.56 19.24
C GLY A 741 -23.66 -14.93 19.03
N LEU A 742 -23.97 -15.89 19.91
CA LEU A 742 -23.69 -17.30 19.66
C LEU A 742 -24.65 -17.79 18.57
N SER A 743 -24.14 -18.49 17.55
CA SER A 743 -25.00 -19.24 16.63
C SER A 743 -25.77 -20.29 17.44
N GLU A 744 -27.10 -20.26 17.36
CA GLU A 744 -27.98 -21.13 18.17
C GLU A 744 -27.72 -22.63 17.94
N SER A 745 -27.23 -23.01 16.76
CA SER A 745 -26.93 -24.40 16.40
C SER A 745 -25.45 -24.71 16.17
N GLY A 746 -24.61 -23.69 15.92
CA GLY A 746 -23.22 -23.87 15.51
C GLY A 746 -23.01 -24.51 14.12
N ARG A 747 -24.10 -24.74 13.37
CA ARG A 747 -24.08 -25.30 12.01
C ARG A 747 -24.23 -24.23 10.93
N TYR A 748 -23.73 -24.53 9.74
CA TYR A 748 -23.81 -23.72 8.53
C TYR A 748 -24.64 -24.42 7.47
N ARG A 749 -25.63 -23.71 6.91
CA ARG A 749 -26.39 -24.16 5.74
C ARG A 749 -25.86 -23.45 4.51
N ILE A 750 -25.29 -24.21 3.58
CA ILE A 750 -24.78 -23.72 2.31
C ILE A 750 -25.79 -24.03 1.21
N PHE A 751 -26.24 -22.99 0.52
CA PHE A 751 -27.07 -23.13 -0.69
C PHE A 751 -26.22 -22.85 -1.93
N VAL A 752 -26.28 -23.74 -2.92
CA VAL A 752 -25.61 -23.56 -4.20
C VAL A 752 -26.64 -23.52 -5.31
N LEU A 753 -26.62 -22.47 -6.13
CA LEU A 753 -27.49 -22.33 -7.28
C LEU A 753 -26.81 -22.87 -8.53
N TYR A 754 -27.47 -23.77 -9.25
CA TYR A 754 -27.02 -24.29 -10.54
C TYR A 754 -27.96 -23.85 -11.66
N THR A 755 -27.42 -23.06 -12.59
CA THR A 755 -28.11 -22.54 -13.78
C THR A 755 -27.53 -23.07 -15.09
N GLY A 756 -26.57 -24.01 -15.01
CA GLY A 756 -25.98 -24.68 -16.18
C GLY A 756 -24.65 -24.11 -16.67
N THR A 757 -23.95 -23.28 -15.88
CA THR A 757 -22.65 -22.70 -16.28
C THR A 757 -21.45 -23.42 -15.64
N GLN A 758 -20.25 -23.22 -16.20
CA GLN A 758 -19.01 -23.76 -15.63
C GLN A 758 -18.70 -23.17 -14.24
N ASP A 759 -18.99 -21.89 -14.01
CA ASP A 759 -18.79 -21.25 -12.71
C ASP A 759 -19.71 -21.85 -11.64
N ASP A 760 -20.94 -22.21 -12.00
CA ASP A 760 -21.87 -22.91 -11.10
C ASP A 760 -21.38 -24.33 -10.77
N LEU A 761 -20.75 -25.01 -11.73
CA LEU A 761 -20.16 -26.32 -11.50
C LEU A 761 -18.95 -26.23 -10.55
N TYR A 762 -18.12 -25.19 -10.70
CA TYR A 762 -17.07 -24.87 -9.74
C TYR A 762 -17.64 -24.57 -8.34
N ALA A 763 -18.74 -23.82 -8.25
CA ALA A 763 -19.46 -23.56 -7.00
C ALA A 763 -19.94 -24.85 -6.32
N ILE A 764 -20.45 -25.81 -7.08
CA ILE A 764 -20.87 -27.13 -6.57
C ILE A 764 -19.66 -27.91 -6.05
N ARG A 765 -18.58 -28.01 -6.84
CA ARG A 765 -17.38 -28.75 -6.42
C ARG A 765 -16.79 -28.12 -5.14
N LEU A 766 -16.77 -26.77 -5.04
CA LEU A 766 -16.33 -26.07 -3.82
C LEU A 766 -17.27 -26.33 -2.63
N GLY A 767 -18.58 -26.26 -2.83
CA GLY A 767 -19.58 -26.56 -1.81
C GLY A 767 -19.45 -27.99 -1.27
N LEU A 768 -19.26 -28.97 -2.14
CA LEU A 768 -18.98 -30.37 -1.76
C LEU A 768 -17.68 -30.49 -0.97
N GLN A 769 -16.63 -29.76 -1.32
CA GLN A 769 -15.40 -29.74 -0.52
C GLN A 769 -15.65 -29.20 0.90
N LEU A 770 -16.49 -28.17 1.05
CA LEU A 770 -16.83 -27.60 2.36
C LEU A 770 -17.65 -28.56 3.24
N THR A 771 -18.42 -29.48 2.65
CA THR A 771 -19.14 -30.52 3.42
C THR A 771 -18.24 -31.53 4.13
N LYS A 772 -16.93 -31.51 3.83
CA LYS A 772 -15.95 -32.29 4.61
C LYS A 772 -15.86 -31.81 6.06
N ASN A 773 -16.35 -30.61 6.35
CA ASN A 773 -16.57 -30.14 7.71
C ASN A 773 -17.94 -30.63 8.21
N ASP A 774 -17.97 -31.27 9.39
CA ASP A 774 -19.18 -31.84 9.99
C ASP A 774 -20.24 -30.81 10.40
N LEU A 775 -19.87 -29.53 10.44
CA LEU A 775 -20.77 -28.43 10.76
C LEU A 775 -21.52 -27.88 9.53
N VAL A 776 -21.26 -28.42 8.33
CA VAL A 776 -21.76 -27.88 7.06
C VAL A 776 -22.80 -28.81 6.43
N ASP A 777 -24.00 -28.26 6.22
CA ASP A 777 -25.09 -28.88 5.48
C ASP A 777 -25.22 -28.19 4.11
N LEU A 778 -25.21 -28.96 3.01
CA LEU A 778 -25.21 -28.45 1.63
C LEU A 778 -26.53 -28.78 0.91
N LYS A 779 -27.16 -27.75 0.35
CA LYS A 779 -28.34 -27.88 -0.52
C LYS A 779 -28.04 -27.30 -1.90
N ILE A 780 -28.11 -28.15 -2.92
CA ILE A 780 -27.89 -27.78 -4.31
C ILE A 780 -29.25 -27.62 -5.00
N ILE A 781 -29.52 -26.42 -5.50
CA ILE A 781 -30.77 -26.06 -6.18
C ILE A 781 -30.48 -25.95 -7.68
N ASN A 782 -31.00 -26.90 -8.45
CA ASN A 782 -30.92 -26.93 -9.90
C ASN A 782 -32.15 -26.26 -10.50
N VAL A 783 -31.95 -25.23 -11.32
CA VAL A 783 -33.02 -24.49 -11.97
C VAL A 783 -32.99 -24.77 -13.47
N GLN A 784 -33.96 -25.56 -13.94
CA GLN A 784 -34.12 -25.86 -15.36
C GLN A 784 -35.08 -24.86 -16.01
N THR A 785 -34.62 -24.17 -17.05
CA THR A 785 -35.44 -23.27 -17.86
C THR A 785 -35.95 -24.03 -19.07
N SER A 786 -37.27 -24.25 -19.17
CA SER A 786 -37.88 -24.85 -20.37
C SER A 786 -37.81 -23.84 -21.51
N SER A 787 -36.93 -24.07 -22.48
CA SER A 787 -36.92 -23.35 -23.77
C SER A 787 -37.42 -24.33 -24.84
N GLY A 788 -38.40 -23.88 -25.63
CA GLY A 788 -39.40 -24.72 -26.31
C GLY A 788 -38.87 -25.77 -27.27
N LEU A 789 -39.43 -26.98 -27.14
CA LEU A 789 -39.58 -27.98 -28.19
C LEU A 789 -41.09 -28.15 -28.42
N GLU A 790 -41.67 -27.33 -29.29
CA GLU A 790 -42.98 -27.62 -29.87
C GLU A 790 -42.77 -28.67 -30.97
N LEU A 791 -43.07 -29.92 -30.64
CA LEU A 791 -43.33 -30.95 -31.63
C LEU A 791 -44.69 -30.65 -32.25
N HIS A 792 -44.69 -30.45 -33.56
CA HIS A 792 -45.90 -30.29 -34.36
C HIS A 792 -46.72 -31.58 -34.32
N ASP A 793 -47.98 -31.43 -33.92
CA ASP A 793 -49.02 -32.45 -33.98
C ASP A 793 -49.43 -32.69 -35.44
N SER A 794 -49.39 -33.95 -35.88
CA SER A 794 -50.14 -34.41 -37.06
C SER A 794 -50.40 -35.91 -36.99
N ASP A 795 -51.67 -36.25 -37.17
CA ASP A 795 -52.35 -37.52 -36.95
C ASP A 795 -51.84 -38.78 -37.70
N ASP A 796 -52.20 -39.90 -37.07
CA ASP A 796 -52.62 -41.22 -37.58
C ASP A 796 -51.64 -42.28 -38.14
N ASP A 797 -51.84 -43.48 -37.58
CA ASP A 797 -51.66 -44.85 -38.06
C ASP A 797 -50.30 -45.32 -38.62
N ASP A 798 -49.58 -46.14 -37.83
CA ASP A 798 -49.38 -47.57 -38.12
C ASP A 798 -48.16 -48.18 -37.37
N ILE A 799 -48.45 -49.27 -36.64
CA ILE A 799 -47.72 -50.54 -36.60
C ILE A 799 -46.29 -50.57 -36.01
N LYS A 800 -46.22 -51.27 -34.86
CA LYS A 800 -45.13 -52.12 -34.37
C LYS A 800 -44.10 -52.54 -35.45
N GLN A 801 -42.88 -51.98 -35.43
CA GLN A 801 -41.59 -52.67 -35.66
C GLN A 801 -40.46 -51.63 -35.78
N SER A 802 -39.65 -51.45 -34.73
CA SER A 802 -38.21 -51.12 -34.87
C SER A 802 -37.50 -51.09 -33.50
N ALA A 803 -37.61 -52.16 -32.72
CA ALA A 803 -36.59 -52.49 -31.73
C ALA A 803 -35.42 -53.17 -32.48
N HIS A 804 -34.62 -52.39 -33.21
CA HIS A 804 -33.27 -52.72 -33.70
C HIS A 804 -32.85 -51.65 -34.74
N ARG A 805 -32.09 -50.65 -34.28
CA ARG A 805 -31.07 -49.86 -35.03
C ARG A 805 -30.90 -48.50 -34.38
N VAL A 806 -30.06 -48.42 -33.36
CA VAL A 806 -29.22 -47.23 -33.10
C VAL A 806 -27.87 -47.75 -32.58
N ASP A 807 -27.14 -48.42 -33.46
CA ASP A 807 -25.68 -48.41 -33.45
C ASP A 807 -25.28 -47.69 -34.74
N SER A 808 -24.28 -46.82 -34.66
CA SER A 808 -23.72 -45.95 -35.71
C SER A 808 -24.37 -44.57 -35.94
N ALA A 809 -24.02 -43.63 -35.06
CA ALA A 809 -23.80 -42.22 -35.43
C ALA A 809 -22.97 -41.52 -34.32
N MET A 810 -21.70 -41.91 -34.17
CA MET A 810 -20.69 -41.07 -33.54
C MET A 810 -20.15 -40.11 -34.60
N GLY A 811 -20.38 -38.82 -34.41
CA GLY A 811 -19.84 -37.73 -35.22
C GLY A 811 -19.79 -36.46 -34.38
N ASP A 812 -18.57 -35.99 -34.15
CA ASP A 812 -18.18 -34.93 -33.21
C ASP A 812 -18.84 -33.56 -33.46
N SER A 813 -19.66 -33.12 -32.51
CA SER A 813 -19.79 -31.71 -32.13
C SER A 813 -20.51 -31.59 -30.78
N GLN A 814 -19.84 -31.94 -29.68
CA GLN A 814 -20.39 -31.70 -28.34
C GLN A 814 -20.33 -30.20 -28.03
N SER A 815 -21.50 -29.57 -27.90
CA SER A 815 -21.58 -28.19 -27.42
C SER A 815 -21.03 -28.08 -25.99
N PRO A 816 -20.36 -26.97 -25.60
CA PRO A 816 -19.78 -26.80 -24.26
C PRO A 816 -20.79 -27.01 -23.11
N GLY A 817 -22.06 -26.69 -23.34
CA GLY A 817 -23.13 -26.87 -22.35
C GLY A 817 -23.50 -28.33 -22.09
N ALA A 818 -23.36 -29.22 -23.08
CA ALA A 818 -23.65 -30.64 -22.91
C ALA A 818 -22.66 -31.33 -21.96
N HIS A 819 -21.37 -30.92 -22.00
CA HIS A 819 -20.34 -31.42 -21.09
C HIS A 819 -20.61 -31.02 -19.64
N VAL A 820 -20.98 -29.75 -19.40
CA VAL A 820 -21.29 -29.23 -18.05
C VAL A 820 -22.51 -29.94 -17.44
N ALA A 821 -23.53 -30.24 -18.25
CA ALA A 821 -24.71 -30.99 -17.79
C ALA A 821 -24.39 -32.46 -17.49
N ALA A 822 -23.57 -33.11 -18.32
CA ALA A 822 -23.14 -34.49 -18.09
C ALA A 822 -22.30 -34.63 -16.81
N GLU A 823 -21.42 -33.67 -16.57
CA GLU A 823 -20.60 -33.66 -15.37
C GLU A 823 -21.41 -33.39 -14.09
N TYR A 824 -22.39 -32.48 -14.15
CA TYR A 824 -23.35 -32.30 -13.05
C TYR A 824 -24.10 -33.61 -12.72
N ALA A 825 -24.56 -34.33 -13.75
CA ALA A 825 -25.23 -35.61 -13.59
C ALA A 825 -24.30 -36.67 -12.96
N ALA A 826 -23.02 -36.67 -13.33
CA ALA A 826 -22.01 -37.53 -12.72
C ALA A 826 -21.84 -37.22 -11.22
N ILE A 827 -21.64 -35.94 -10.85
CA ILE A 827 -21.51 -35.51 -9.45
C ILE A 827 -22.74 -35.91 -8.62
N ARG A 828 -23.94 -35.70 -9.17
CA ARG A 828 -25.21 -36.09 -8.54
C ARG A 828 -25.28 -37.60 -8.31
N SER A 829 -24.86 -38.40 -9.29
CA SER A 829 -24.87 -39.86 -9.17
C SER A 829 -23.87 -40.37 -8.12
N THR A 830 -22.68 -39.76 -8.04
CA THR A 830 -21.64 -40.12 -7.06
C THR A 830 -22.09 -39.83 -5.62
N HIS A 831 -22.79 -38.72 -5.40
CA HIS A 831 -23.26 -38.31 -4.08
C HIS A 831 -24.69 -38.77 -3.76
N ALA A 832 -25.37 -39.51 -4.65
CA ALA A 832 -26.72 -40.03 -4.43
C ALA A 832 -26.82 -40.99 -3.21
N HIS A 833 -25.71 -41.61 -2.81
CA HIS A 833 -25.63 -42.49 -1.63
C HIS A 833 -25.10 -41.82 -0.36
N SER A 834 -24.83 -40.51 -0.40
CA SER A 834 -24.40 -39.76 0.79
C SER A 834 -25.59 -39.43 1.70
N ASP A 835 -25.32 -39.15 2.98
CA ASP A 835 -26.36 -38.89 3.98
C ASP A 835 -27.27 -37.73 3.52
N PRO A 836 -28.57 -37.99 3.22
CA PRO A 836 -29.49 -36.99 2.68
C PRO A 836 -29.80 -35.86 3.67
N SER A 837 -29.46 -36.03 4.95
CA SER A 837 -29.55 -34.97 5.95
C SER A 837 -28.44 -33.92 5.81
N ARG A 838 -27.32 -34.25 5.15
CA ARG A 838 -26.15 -33.38 4.97
C ARG A 838 -25.99 -32.85 3.55
N ILE A 839 -26.32 -33.65 2.53
CA ILE A 839 -26.24 -33.25 1.12
C ILE A 839 -27.59 -33.52 0.45
N SER A 840 -28.23 -32.46 -0.06
CA SER A 840 -29.52 -32.57 -0.75
C SER A 840 -29.50 -31.90 -2.12
N PHE A 841 -30.08 -32.58 -3.11
CA PHE A 841 -30.25 -32.09 -4.48
C PHE A 841 -31.74 -31.84 -4.72
N THR A 842 -32.09 -30.62 -5.11
CA THR A 842 -33.47 -30.22 -5.43
C THR A 842 -33.55 -29.65 -6.84
N ASP A 843 -34.43 -30.20 -7.66
CA ASP A 843 -34.69 -29.73 -9.02
C ASP A 843 -35.95 -28.85 -9.05
N HIS A 844 -35.86 -27.68 -9.67
CA HIS A 844 -36.99 -26.79 -9.93
C HIS A 844 -37.11 -26.49 -11.44
N VAL A 845 -38.29 -26.75 -12.00
CA VAL A 845 -38.61 -26.42 -13.38
C VAL A 845 -39.37 -25.09 -13.39
N VAL A 846 -38.82 -24.09 -14.06
CA VAL A 846 -39.49 -22.80 -14.26
C VAL A 846 -40.32 -22.89 -15.54
N THR A 847 -41.64 -22.86 -15.42
CA THR A 847 -42.59 -22.80 -16.55
C THR A 847 -42.84 -21.33 -16.91
N GLY A 848 -42.39 -20.92 -18.09
CA GLY A 848 -42.66 -19.57 -18.60
C GLY A 848 -44.13 -19.41 -18.98
N GLN A 849 -44.87 -18.52 -18.31
CA GLN A 849 -46.17 -18.08 -18.82
C GLN A 849 -45.98 -17.14 -20.01
N SER A 850 -46.45 -17.54 -21.20
CA SER A 850 -46.54 -16.64 -22.35
C SER A 850 -47.70 -15.65 -22.15
N GLY A 851 -47.43 -14.54 -21.46
CA GLY A 851 -48.32 -13.39 -21.38
C GLY A 851 -47.76 -12.23 -22.20
N THR A 852 -48.54 -11.72 -23.14
CA THR A 852 -48.18 -10.67 -24.09
C THR A 852 -47.75 -9.35 -23.42
N SER A 853 -46.65 -8.79 -23.94
CA SER A 853 -46.24 -7.37 -23.94
C SER A 853 -45.70 -6.72 -22.66
N SER A 854 -44.48 -6.19 -22.79
CA SER A 854 -43.87 -5.13 -21.98
C SER A 854 -43.43 -5.47 -20.53
N LYS A 855 -42.33 -6.22 -20.38
CA LYS A 855 -41.23 -6.00 -19.40
C LYS A 855 -40.20 -7.14 -19.49
N ALA A 856 -39.10 -6.93 -20.22
CA ALA A 856 -38.01 -7.91 -20.33
C ALA A 856 -37.21 -8.11 -19.02
N THR A 857 -37.55 -7.41 -17.93
CA THR A 857 -36.93 -7.53 -16.61
C THR A 857 -37.63 -8.51 -15.65
N SER A 858 -38.80 -9.07 -16.00
CA SER A 858 -39.56 -9.97 -15.10
C SER A 858 -39.28 -11.47 -15.29
N ASN A 859 -38.62 -11.90 -16.38
CA ASN A 859 -38.39 -13.33 -16.64
C ASN A 859 -37.17 -13.91 -15.91
N GLN A 860 -36.30 -13.09 -15.32
CA GLN A 860 -35.15 -13.58 -14.54
C GLN A 860 -35.43 -13.66 -13.02
N SER A 861 -36.45 -12.95 -12.51
CA SER A 861 -36.81 -13.03 -11.09
C SER A 861 -37.38 -14.39 -10.70
N SER A 862 -38.05 -15.10 -11.62
CA SER A 862 -38.62 -16.44 -11.39
C SER A 862 -37.57 -17.52 -11.13
N SER A 863 -36.33 -17.35 -11.62
CA SER A 863 -35.27 -18.36 -11.47
C SER A 863 -34.64 -18.39 -10.08
N ILE A 864 -34.81 -17.33 -9.28
CA ILE A 864 -34.20 -17.18 -7.94
C ILE A 864 -35.23 -17.40 -6.81
N GLU A 865 -36.53 -17.38 -7.12
CA GLU A 865 -37.61 -17.62 -6.14
C GLU A 865 -37.44 -18.89 -5.31
N PRO A 866 -37.03 -20.05 -5.86
CA PRO A 866 -36.85 -21.27 -5.07
C PRO A 866 -35.73 -21.15 -4.02
N LEU A 867 -34.63 -20.49 -4.39
CA LEU A 867 -33.52 -20.20 -3.50
C LEU A 867 -33.97 -19.27 -2.36
N VAL A 868 -34.73 -18.23 -2.70
CA VAL A 868 -35.21 -17.26 -1.71
C VAL A 868 -36.22 -17.88 -0.74
N HIS A 869 -37.09 -18.77 -1.22
CA HIS A 869 -37.98 -19.54 -0.37
C HIS A 869 -37.19 -20.41 0.61
N ALA A 870 -36.19 -21.15 0.13
CA ALA A 870 -35.34 -21.99 0.97
C ALA A 870 -34.52 -21.19 1.99
N MET A 871 -34.09 -19.98 1.64
CA MET A 871 -33.37 -19.06 2.55
C MET A 871 -34.29 -18.43 3.60
N SER A 872 -35.58 -18.32 3.34
CA SER A 872 -36.55 -17.71 4.25
C SER A 872 -37.07 -18.69 5.31
N GLU A 873 -36.70 -19.96 5.23
CA GLU A 873 -37.06 -20.99 6.22
C GLU A 873 -36.36 -20.72 7.57
N PRO A 874 -37.11 -20.55 8.67
CA PRO A 874 -36.54 -20.23 9.98
C PRO A 874 -35.68 -21.39 10.48
N SER A 875 -34.41 -21.13 10.74
CA SER A 875 -33.53 -22.08 11.42
C SER A 875 -32.35 -21.37 12.09
N GLY A 876 -31.90 -21.93 13.21
CA GLY A 876 -30.79 -21.42 14.02
C GLY A 876 -29.40 -21.68 13.44
N ALA A 877 -29.29 -22.12 12.18
CA ALA A 877 -28.04 -22.31 11.45
C ALA A 877 -27.75 -21.12 10.52
N GLU A 878 -26.47 -20.69 10.47
CA GLU A 878 -26.04 -19.56 9.63
C GLU A 878 -26.11 -19.93 8.15
N THR A 879 -26.62 -19.00 7.33
CA THR A 879 -26.88 -19.26 5.90
C THR A 879 -25.81 -18.62 5.03
N ILE A 880 -25.21 -19.42 4.15
CA ILE A 880 -24.23 -18.97 3.15
C ILE A 880 -24.71 -19.40 1.76
N VAL A 881 -24.71 -18.49 0.80
CA VAL A 881 -25.10 -18.76 -0.58
C VAL A 881 -23.85 -18.73 -1.46
N ILE A 882 -23.54 -19.82 -2.17
CA ILE A 882 -22.46 -19.87 -3.16
C ILE A 882 -23.06 -19.80 -4.56
N VAL A 883 -22.57 -18.88 -5.38
CA VAL A 883 -23.11 -18.59 -6.70
C VAL A 883 -21.98 -18.45 -7.71
N GLY A 884 -22.13 -19.03 -8.91
CA GLY A 884 -21.26 -18.71 -10.03
C GLY A 884 -21.45 -17.25 -10.48
N ARG A 885 -20.35 -16.58 -10.84
CA ARG A 885 -20.38 -15.16 -11.23
C ARG A 885 -21.26 -14.91 -12.45
N ASN A 886 -21.17 -15.75 -13.49
CA ASN A 886 -21.93 -15.64 -14.74
C ASN A 886 -21.93 -14.21 -15.33
N PRO A 887 -20.83 -13.82 -16.03
CA PRO A 887 -20.68 -12.47 -16.56
C PRO A 887 -21.79 -12.13 -17.57
N ALA A 888 -22.41 -10.96 -17.42
CA ALA A 888 -23.45 -10.50 -18.34
C ALA A 888 -22.88 -10.24 -19.76
N PRO A 889 -23.62 -10.57 -20.84
CA PRO A 889 -23.18 -10.25 -22.21
C PRO A 889 -23.04 -8.74 -22.40
N SER A 890 -21.94 -8.34 -23.03
CA SER A 890 -21.47 -6.94 -23.16
C SER A 890 -22.34 -6.01 -24.04
N SER A 891 -23.55 -6.42 -24.45
CA SER A 891 -24.33 -5.74 -25.50
C SER A 891 -25.69 -5.15 -25.09
N SER A 892 -26.13 -5.23 -23.82
CA SER A 892 -27.41 -4.63 -23.41
C SER A 892 -27.26 -3.20 -22.85
N GLY A 893 -27.29 -2.22 -23.75
CA GLY A 893 -27.31 -0.78 -23.47
C GLY A 893 -28.63 -0.27 -22.85
N GLY A 894 -29.04 -0.83 -21.70
CA GLY A 894 -30.13 -0.29 -20.88
C GLY A 894 -29.59 0.70 -19.84
N ILE A 895 -30.24 1.85 -19.71
CA ILE A 895 -29.90 2.91 -18.74
C ILE A 895 -30.01 2.35 -17.31
N LEU A 896 -28.90 1.86 -16.77
CA LEU A 896 -28.71 1.53 -15.36
C LEU A 896 -27.90 2.66 -14.72
N ASN A 897 -28.35 3.15 -13.56
CA ASN A 897 -27.66 4.16 -12.77
C ASN A 897 -26.17 3.82 -12.63
N VAL A 898 -25.30 4.82 -12.79
CA VAL A 898 -23.83 4.66 -12.84
C VAL A 898 -23.27 3.91 -11.62
N SER A 899 -23.90 4.00 -10.44
CA SER A 899 -23.53 3.25 -9.23
C SER A 899 -23.90 1.75 -9.27
N SER A 900 -24.98 1.37 -9.95
CA SER A 900 -25.41 -0.03 -10.11
C SER A 900 -24.66 -0.78 -11.23
N ALA A 901 -23.94 -0.04 -12.08
CA ALA A 901 -23.20 -0.58 -13.22
C ALA A 901 -21.85 -1.19 -12.81
N SER A 902 -21.19 -0.69 -11.76
CA SER A 902 -19.92 -1.23 -11.26
C SER A 902 -20.13 -2.51 -10.45
N GLU A 903 -21.11 -2.51 -9.54
CA GLU A 903 -21.55 -3.68 -8.75
C GLU A 903 -21.89 -4.87 -9.65
N SER A 904 -22.75 -4.62 -10.65
CA SER A 904 -23.20 -5.65 -11.58
C SER A 904 -22.09 -6.27 -12.42
N ARG A 905 -21.05 -5.50 -12.73
CA ARG A 905 -19.87 -5.99 -13.44
C ARG A 905 -18.96 -6.82 -12.53
N ALA A 906 -18.78 -6.44 -11.27
CA ALA A 906 -17.91 -7.15 -10.34
C ALA A 906 -18.53 -8.49 -9.92
N LEU A 907 -19.77 -8.49 -9.42
CA LEU A 907 -20.46 -9.66 -8.88
C LEU A 907 -21.16 -10.52 -9.94
N GLY A 908 -21.30 -10.00 -11.16
CA GLY A 908 -21.99 -10.66 -12.26
C GLY A 908 -23.51 -10.67 -12.09
N SER A 909 -24.21 -11.26 -13.06
CA SER A 909 -25.68 -11.14 -13.17
C SER A 909 -26.40 -11.86 -12.02
N SER A 910 -26.05 -13.12 -11.77
CA SER A 910 -26.62 -13.94 -10.69
C SER A 910 -26.27 -13.39 -9.31
N GLY A 911 -25.00 -13.04 -9.07
CA GLY A 911 -24.54 -12.51 -7.79
C GLY A 911 -25.24 -11.21 -7.40
N THR A 912 -25.37 -10.28 -8.35
CA THR A 912 -26.02 -8.97 -8.11
C THR A 912 -27.50 -9.11 -7.80
N GLN A 913 -28.20 -10.00 -8.50
CA GLN A 913 -29.62 -10.26 -8.25
C GLN A 913 -29.86 -10.85 -6.86
N ILE A 914 -29.03 -11.80 -6.44
CA ILE A 914 -29.11 -12.43 -5.12
C ILE A 914 -28.81 -11.41 -4.02
N VAL A 915 -27.73 -10.64 -4.15
CA VAL A 915 -27.36 -9.57 -3.22
C VAL A 915 -28.50 -8.55 -3.08
N LYS A 916 -29.08 -8.11 -4.20
CA LYS A 916 -30.21 -7.18 -4.19
C LYS A 916 -31.43 -7.78 -3.49
N THR A 917 -31.74 -9.04 -3.76
CA THR A 917 -32.90 -9.72 -3.16
C THR A 917 -32.73 -9.91 -1.65
N ILE A 918 -31.54 -10.28 -1.20
CA ILE A 918 -31.19 -10.38 0.23
C ILE A 918 -31.37 -9.02 0.92
N ARG A 919 -30.85 -7.93 0.31
CA ARG A 919 -30.98 -6.57 0.84
C ARG A 919 -32.43 -6.08 0.89
N ASP A 920 -33.21 -6.36 -0.15
CA ASP A 920 -34.59 -5.88 -0.25
C ASP A 920 -35.56 -6.67 0.65
N LYS A 921 -35.26 -7.95 0.96
CA LYS A 921 -36.06 -8.80 1.86
C LYS A 921 -35.53 -8.88 3.29
N GLY A 922 -34.37 -8.27 3.59
CA GLY A 922 -33.77 -8.27 4.93
C GLY A 922 -33.33 -9.65 5.43
N ILE A 923 -32.92 -10.54 4.51
CA ILE A 923 -32.54 -11.92 4.87
C ILE A 923 -31.13 -11.92 5.47
N GLN A 924 -30.93 -12.63 6.58
CA GLN A 924 -29.59 -12.79 7.18
C GLN A 924 -28.81 -13.91 6.51
N ALA A 925 -28.17 -13.61 5.38
CA ALA A 925 -27.33 -14.55 4.64
C ALA A 925 -26.05 -13.89 4.13
N ALA A 926 -24.95 -14.63 4.13
CA ALA A 926 -23.70 -14.24 3.46
C ALA A 926 -23.66 -14.80 2.02
N VAL A 927 -22.91 -14.16 1.13
CA VAL A 927 -22.82 -14.55 -0.30
C VAL A 927 -21.37 -14.76 -0.69
N LEU A 928 -21.05 -15.91 -1.28
CA LEU A 928 -19.77 -16.21 -1.92
C LEU A 928 -19.97 -16.27 -3.44
N VAL A 929 -19.41 -15.30 -4.16
CA VAL A 929 -19.40 -15.30 -5.62
C VAL A 929 -18.12 -15.94 -6.13
N VAL A 930 -18.23 -17.04 -6.87
CA VAL A 930 -17.08 -17.78 -7.37
C VAL A 930 -16.95 -17.72 -8.89
N GLN A 931 -15.71 -17.74 -9.36
CA GLN A 931 -15.37 -17.94 -10.76
C GLN A 931 -14.31 -19.02 -10.86
N GLY A 932 -14.58 -20.05 -11.69
CA GLY A 932 -13.66 -21.16 -11.89
C GLY A 932 -12.47 -20.76 -12.77
N LYS A 933 -11.42 -21.59 -12.72
CA LYS A 933 -10.35 -21.54 -13.73
C LYS A 933 -10.91 -21.98 -15.08
N LYS A 934 -10.49 -21.33 -16.17
CA LYS A 934 -10.83 -21.78 -17.53
C LYS A 934 -10.23 -23.17 -17.79
N GLU A 935 -11.06 -24.19 -17.92
CA GLU A 935 -10.63 -25.52 -18.38
C GLU A 935 -10.41 -25.44 -19.91
N LYS A 936 -9.17 -25.69 -20.37
CA LYS A 936 -8.85 -25.76 -21.80
C LYS A 936 -9.57 -26.98 -22.40
N SER A 937 -10.20 -26.81 -23.57
CA SER A 937 -10.85 -27.90 -24.29
C SER A 937 -9.81 -28.99 -24.66
N PRO A 938 -10.18 -30.29 -24.69
CA PRO A 938 -9.29 -31.35 -25.18
C PRO A 938 -8.68 -31.04 -26.56
N ALA A 939 -9.45 -30.39 -27.44
CA ALA A 939 -9.01 -29.96 -28.77
C ALA A 939 -7.99 -28.81 -28.74
N GLU A 940 -8.02 -27.93 -27.71
CA GLU A 940 -7.03 -26.86 -27.54
C GLU A 940 -5.71 -27.41 -26.96
N VAL A 941 -5.80 -28.41 -26.07
CA VAL A 941 -4.63 -29.11 -25.51
C VAL A 941 -3.90 -29.92 -26.59
N GLU A 942 -4.64 -30.53 -27.51
CA GLU A 942 -4.09 -31.28 -28.65
C GLU A 942 -3.50 -30.35 -29.73
N ALA A 943 -4.07 -29.16 -29.92
CA ALA A 943 -3.51 -28.11 -30.79
C ALA A 943 -2.22 -27.47 -30.22
N GLU A 944 -2.04 -27.48 -28.89
CA GLU A 944 -0.83 -26.98 -28.22
C GLU A 944 0.30 -28.02 -28.22
N LYS A 945 -0.04 -29.33 -28.13
CA LYS A 945 0.93 -30.44 -28.34
C LYS A 945 1.45 -30.52 -29.77
N THR A 946 0.73 -29.98 -30.77
CA THR A 946 1.09 -30.08 -32.20
C THR A 946 1.73 -28.82 -32.80
N ARG A 947 1.87 -27.73 -32.03
CA ARG A 947 2.59 -26.53 -32.48
C ARG A 947 4.09 -26.63 -32.14
N PRO A 948 5.00 -26.61 -33.14
CA PRO A 948 6.41 -26.40 -32.87
C PRO A 948 6.60 -24.99 -32.28
N GLY A 949 7.38 -24.89 -31.21
CA GLY A 949 7.50 -23.73 -30.34
C GLY A 949 7.56 -22.38 -31.07
N THR A 950 6.51 -21.59 -30.89
CA THR A 950 6.55 -20.14 -31.05
C THR A 950 6.37 -19.52 -29.68
N SER A 951 7.42 -18.88 -29.20
CA SER A 951 7.45 -18.02 -28.02
C SER A 951 6.25 -17.08 -28.00
N GLU A 952 5.58 -16.98 -26.86
CA GLU A 952 4.69 -15.87 -26.50
C GLU A 952 5.51 -14.58 -26.31
N GLU A 953 6.16 -14.11 -27.38
CA GLU A 953 6.63 -12.74 -27.52
C GLU A 953 5.62 -12.00 -28.40
N GLY A 954 4.55 -11.48 -27.80
CA GLY A 954 3.58 -10.75 -28.62
C GLY A 954 2.26 -10.31 -28.01
N VAL A 955 2.12 -10.21 -26.67
CA VAL A 955 0.93 -9.55 -26.08
C VAL A 955 1.30 -8.76 -24.83
N ILE A 956 2.39 -7.98 -24.87
CA ILE A 956 2.55 -6.78 -24.04
C ILE A 956 3.34 -5.78 -24.89
N ALA A 957 2.64 -5.07 -25.75
CA ALA A 957 3.12 -3.85 -26.39
C ALA A 957 2.24 -2.68 -25.91
#